data_AF-A0A439W924-F1
#
_entry.id   AF-A0A439W924-F1
#
_cell.length_a   1.000
_cell.length_b   1.000
_cell.length_c   1.000
_cell.angle_alpha   90.00
_cell.angle_beta   90.00
_cell.angle_gamma   90.00
#
_symmetry.space_group_name_H-M   'P 1'
#
loop_
_entity.id
_entity.type
_entity.pdbx_description
1 polymer ?
#
loop_
_entity_poly.entity_id
_entity_poly.type
_entity_poly.pdbx_seq_one_letter_code
_entity_poly.pdbx_strand_id
1 'polypeptide(L)'
;MDKFATAHNPPQERRRVRAAQYLRMSTDQQTYSLENQKDAIRSYADVMEYDIVATYEDPGRSGLNIEGRPGLQKLLFDVENGLANFETIVVYDVSRWGRFQNIDESASYEYRCQMAGIRIEFCAEQFANDGSVGSDVLKVIKRSMAAEASRMLSQKVFLGQSRIVKLGFRGGGYAGYGFRRMLIDEVGKPKAILKPREWKSLSTDRVILVPGPADEIAIVRWIFNQFVNRGKTEFQIANALNERGVPAELNRTWTTSSVRNLLTNEKYIGNNVWNKTCTTLHCKRRPNPPSAWVRGENVNKPLVSRELFRRAQAIVAEQKNGTVRISNEQLLINLAKLLEKRGWLSGSIINSAPGRSTKSLYIHRFGTLQAAYKLIGFDASLNFRYFDQNTRLHQRRLEIIGELVAAIEKIGGEAHYDTKAALVRVNGEFTVALWTARYRATSYGYPRWPVRRRRQAVSDITILVRMKPDNVTVRDFLIAPTADLRRAPAMMRANNGMRFDPFLFQSLSPVVDGKADADRAKPSDMTQTAVQRILQTSRHAIHLTEGLQEPQKPLHPYLLRRTYKRHCERMRRFIRETNATRQRIEVIVEALRQLMAVDMFRAVLKAEDLVNMPAELAERISGGQGFSAEKKPDQTVMPGETLVAGICPDAVELLEDFGVHPKIFGLLKKGTPSRQVEAAKLMVALDRVTFISARVIIALTPQSKLADPSIPRKQFFGIDADTFEGMEIEFAALSREFLDANECLGIWSLELVAARGYLHRLMDNLKVVRYLAGNHPSQFETFHRMWSPDFEGPAGG
;
A
#
# COMPACT_ATOMS: atom_id res chain seq x y z
N MET A 1 -54.91 -16.86 -13.49
CA MET A 1 -55.41 -16.55 -14.84
C MET A 1 -54.21 -16.43 -15.76
N ASP A 2 -54.21 -17.17 -16.87
CA ASP A 2 -53.11 -17.30 -17.82
C ASP A 2 -52.70 -15.94 -18.43
N LYS A 3 -51.39 -15.68 -18.51
CA LYS A 3 -50.80 -14.44 -19.05
C LYS A 3 -50.98 -14.24 -20.56
N PHE A 4 -51.67 -15.14 -21.26
CA PHE A 4 -51.69 -15.19 -22.74
C PHE A 4 -53.06 -14.93 -23.38
N ALA A 5 -54.11 -14.63 -22.62
CA ALA A 5 -55.48 -14.61 -23.14
C ALA A 5 -56.12 -13.21 -23.13
N THR A 6 -55.57 -12.24 -23.87
CA THR A 6 -56.31 -11.03 -24.30
C THR A 6 -55.55 -10.29 -25.42
N ALA A 7 -55.76 -10.70 -26.68
CA ALA A 7 -55.32 -9.92 -27.83
C ALA A 7 -56.21 -10.22 -29.04
N HIS A 8 -57.24 -9.41 -29.29
CA HIS A 8 -57.90 -9.27 -30.60
C HIS A 8 -58.52 -7.86 -30.70
N ASN A 9 -57.72 -6.90 -31.17
CA ASN A 9 -58.12 -5.70 -31.91
C ASN A 9 -56.87 -5.11 -32.61
N PRO A 10 -56.95 -4.58 -33.84
CA PRO A 10 -55.78 -4.19 -34.63
C PRO A 10 -55.04 -2.97 -34.05
N PRO A 11 -53.72 -2.84 -34.25
CA PRO A 11 -52.88 -1.91 -33.48
C PRO A 11 -52.99 -0.47 -33.99
N GLN A 12 -53.52 0.42 -33.13
CA GLN A 12 -52.91 1.76 -33.00
C GLN A 12 -51.48 1.55 -32.48
N GLU A 13 -50.49 2.26 -33.02
CA GLU A 13 -49.09 2.21 -32.55
C GLU A 13 -49.02 2.46 -31.03
N ARG A 14 -49.04 1.37 -30.25
CA ARG A 14 -48.83 1.44 -28.81
C ARG A 14 -47.34 1.67 -28.59
N ARG A 15 -47.02 2.82 -27.99
CA ARG A 15 -45.66 3.16 -27.58
C ARG A 15 -45.14 2.07 -26.63
N ARG A 16 -44.08 1.36 -27.02
CA ARG A 16 -43.40 0.37 -26.17
C ARG A 16 -43.00 1.01 -24.84
N VAL A 17 -43.27 0.30 -23.73
CA VAL A 17 -42.95 0.80 -22.39
C VAL A 17 -41.45 0.75 -22.18
N ARG A 18 -40.84 1.86 -21.77
CA ARG A 18 -39.39 1.94 -21.57
C ARG A 18 -39.00 1.21 -20.29
N ALA A 19 -38.05 0.28 -20.39
CA ALA A 19 -37.60 -0.54 -19.28
C ALA A 19 -36.08 -0.50 -19.10
N ALA A 20 -35.62 -0.69 -17.86
CA ALA A 20 -34.22 -0.98 -17.55
C ALA A 20 -34.07 -2.46 -17.22
N GLN A 21 -32.91 -3.04 -17.51
CA GLN A 21 -32.57 -4.39 -17.05
C GLN A 21 -31.51 -4.36 -15.95
N TYR A 22 -31.68 -5.21 -14.94
CA TYR A 22 -30.69 -5.39 -13.88
C TYR A 22 -30.14 -6.82 -13.88
N LEU A 23 -28.81 -6.93 -13.96
CA LEU A 23 -28.09 -8.19 -14.13
C LEU A 23 -27.09 -8.40 -13.01
N ARG A 24 -27.03 -9.62 -12.46
CA ARG A 24 -26.08 -9.96 -11.38
C ARG A 24 -25.53 -11.37 -11.52
N MET A 25 -24.25 -11.52 -11.22
CA MET A 25 -23.59 -12.83 -11.08
C MET A 25 -22.79 -12.86 -9.77
N SER A 26 -22.97 -13.86 -8.91
CA SER A 26 -22.05 -14.11 -7.78
C SER A 26 -20.83 -14.89 -8.25
N THR A 27 -19.68 -14.69 -7.60
CA THR A 27 -18.34 -15.11 -8.05
C THR A 27 -18.07 -16.62 -8.08
N ASP A 28 -19.09 -17.49 -8.04
CA ASP A 28 -18.91 -18.94 -8.03
C ASP A 28 -19.73 -19.62 -9.14
N GLN A 29 -19.05 -20.53 -9.85
CA GLN A 29 -19.49 -21.45 -10.91
C GLN A 29 -20.99 -21.83 -10.90
N GLN A 30 -21.86 -20.93 -11.37
CA GLN A 30 -23.27 -21.21 -11.62
C GLN A 30 -23.66 -20.86 -13.06
N THR A 31 -24.50 -21.71 -13.62
CA THR A 31 -24.75 -22.03 -15.03
C THR A 31 -25.42 -20.94 -15.87
N TYR A 32 -25.66 -19.74 -15.33
CA TYR A 32 -26.31 -18.64 -16.06
C TYR A 32 -25.39 -17.44 -16.12
N SER A 33 -24.68 -17.34 -17.25
CA SER A 33 -23.90 -16.16 -17.62
C SER A 33 -24.77 -14.90 -17.58
N LEU A 34 -24.15 -13.71 -17.49
CA LEU A 34 -24.88 -12.46 -17.66
C LEU A 34 -25.57 -12.41 -19.04
N GLU A 35 -24.99 -13.07 -20.04
CA GLU A 35 -25.54 -13.17 -21.39
C GLU A 35 -26.85 -13.98 -21.42
N ASN A 36 -26.90 -15.14 -20.76
CA ASN A 36 -28.14 -15.92 -20.67
C ASN A 36 -29.26 -15.15 -19.94
N GLN A 37 -28.89 -14.31 -18.95
CA GLN A 37 -29.85 -13.43 -18.26
C GLN A 37 -30.34 -12.31 -19.19
N LYS A 38 -29.44 -11.72 -19.99
CA LYS A 38 -29.81 -10.73 -21.02
C LYS A 38 -30.77 -11.32 -22.03
N ASP A 39 -30.49 -12.51 -22.52
CA ASP A 39 -31.32 -13.14 -23.55
C ASP A 39 -32.71 -13.50 -23.01
N ALA A 40 -32.79 -14.03 -21.79
CA ALA A 40 -34.08 -14.29 -21.13
C ALA A 40 -34.89 -13.00 -20.89
N ILE A 41 -34.23 -11.91 -20.47
CA ILE A 41 -34.87 -10.61 -20.28
C ILE A 41 -35.32 -10.01 -21.62
N ARG A 42 -34.52 -10.15 -22.69
CA ARG A 42 -34.90 -9.71 -24.04
C ARG A 42 -36.11 -10.45 -24.56
N SER A 43 -36.13 -11.78 -24.48
CA SER A 43 -37.30 -12.57 -24.89
C SER A 43 -38.56 -12.20 -24.09
N TYR A 44 -38.40 -11.91 -22.80
CA TYR A 44 -39.51 -11.42 -21.97
C TYR A 44 -39.95 -10.00 -22.37
N ALA A 45 -39.01 -9.10 -22.64
CA ALA A 45 -39.28 -7.74 -23.09
C ALA A 45 -39.99 -7.70 -24.44
N ASP A 46 -39.62 -8.59 -25.38
CA ASP A 46 -40.29 -8.69 -26.68
C ASP A 46 -41.75 -9.13 -26.55
N VAL A 47 -42.05 -10.08 -25.66
CA VAL A 47 -43.41 -10.56 -25.39
C VAL A 47 -44.27 -9.49 -24.68
N MET A 48 -43.67 -8.73 -23.77
CA MET A 48 -44.35 -7.71 -22.97
C MET A 48 -44.33 -6.31 -23.63
N GLU A 49 -43.82 -6.20 -24.86
CA GLU A 49 -43.66 -4.95 -25.62
C GLU A 49 -42.85 -3.86 -24.88
N TYR A 50 -41.78 -4.28 -24.20
CA TYR A 50 -40.83 -3.39 -23.52
C TYR A 50 -39.66 -3.00 -24.40
N ASP A 51 -39.20 -1.76 -24.25
CA ASP A 51 -37.98 -1.24 -24.87
C ASP A 51 -36.89 -1.08 -23.80
N ILE A 52 -35.85 -1.91 -23.85
CA ILE A 52 -34.77 -1.90 -22.86
C ILE A 52 -33.82 -0.72 -23.15
N VAL A 53 -33.95 0.37 -22.39
CA VAL A 53 -33.21 1.63 -22.60
C VAL A 53 -32.00 1.81 -21.68
N ALA A 54 -31.88 1.00 -20.63
CA ALA A 54 -30.77 1.05 -19.68
C ALA A 54 -30.39 -0.34 -19.17
N THR A 55 -29.09 -0.56 -18.90
CA THR A 55 -28.56 -1.82 -18.38
C THR A 55 -27.66 -1.56 -17.18
N TYR A 56 -27.96 -2.20 -16.06
CA TYR A 56 -27.21 -2.11 -14.81
C TYR A 56 -26.66 -3.50 -14.46
N GLU A 57 -25.34 -3.60 -14.23
CA GLU A 57 -24.68 -4.90 -14.08
C GLU A 57 -23.79 -4.97 -12.84
N ASP A 58 -23.85 -6.11 -12.15
CA ASP A 58 -22.97 -6.45 -11.02
C ASP A 58 -22.27 -7.81 -11.24
N PRO A 59 -21.18 -7.85 -12.05
CA PRO A 59 -20.42 -9.06 -12.32
C PRO A 59 -19.59 -9.51 -11.11
N GLY A 60 -19.74 -10.78 -10.72
CA GLY A 60 -18.95 -11.39 -9.64
C GLY A 60 -19.23 -10.83 -8.24
N ARG A 61 -20.40 -10.22 -8.00
CA ARG A 61 -20.78 -9.61 -6.73
C ARG A 61 -21.78 -10.44 -5.93
N SER A 62 -21.55 -10.52 -4.62
CA SER A 62 -22.44 -11.21 -3.67
C SER A 62 -23.79 -10.50 -3.55
N GLY A 63 -24.87 -11.28 -3.42
CA GLY A 63 -26.23 -10.75 -3.21
C GLY A 63 -26.58 -10.47 -1.75
N LEU A 64 -25.63 -10.59 -0.81
CA LEU A 64 -25.88 -10.50 0.63
C LEU A 64 -25.92 -9.07 1.18
N ASN A 65 -25.25 -8.11 0.50
CA ASN A 65 -25.09 -6.72 0.96
C ASN A 65 -25.13 -5.77 -0.24
N ILE A 66 -25.60 -4.53 -0.04
CA ILE A 66 -25.68 -3.51 -1.10
C ILE A 66 -24.32 -2.85 -1.38
N GLU A 67 -23.44 -2.71 -0.38
CA GLU A 67 -22.15 -2.00 -0.48
C GLU A 67 -21.23 -2.52 -1.60
N GLY A 68 -21.37 -3.80 -1.95
CA GLY A 68 -20.57 -4.45 -3.00
C GLY A 68 -21.19 -4.40 -4.39
N ARG A 69 -22.31 -3.70 -4.59
CA ARG A 69 -23.17 -3.76 -5.79
C ARG A 69 -23.33 -2.37 -6.43
N PRO A 70 -22.28 -1.84 -7.06
CA PRO A 70 -22.32 -0.51 -7.68
C PRO A 70 -23.38 -0.40 -8.80
N GLY A 71 -23.71 -1.49 -9.50
CA GLY A 71 -24.76 -1.50 -10.52
C GLY A 71 -26.14 -1.26 -9.91
N LEU A 72 -26.47 -1.97 -8.83
CA LEU A 72 -27.73 -1.76 -8.11
C LEU A 72 -27.77 -0.39 -7.42
N GLN A 73 -26.65 0.06 -6.83
CA GLN A 73 -26.58 1.39 -6.21
C GLN A 73 -26.82 2.51 -7.23
N LYS A 74 -26.22 2.40 -8.43
CA LYS A 74 -26.46 3.36 -9.50
C LYS A 74 -27.91 3.32 -9.96
N LEU A 75 -28.50 2.14 -10.13
CA LEU A 75 -29.92 2.00 -10.49
C LEU A 75 -30.80 2.72 -9.47
N LEU A 76 -30.61 2.46 -8.18
CA LEU A 76 -31.40 3.09 -7.12
C LEU A 76 -31.19 4.61 -7.08
N PHE A 77 -29.95 5.07 -7.26
CA PHE A 77 -29.63 6.49 -7.35
C PHE A 77 -30.36 7.17 -8.52
N ASP A 78 -30.35 6.57 -9.71
CA ASP A 78 -31.02 7.13 -10.89
C ASP A 78 -32.54 7.20 -10.67
N VAL A 79 -33.12 6.21 -9.99
CA VAL A 79 -34.55 6.18 -9.62
C VAL A 79 -34.90 7.25 -8.59
N GLU A 80 -34.13 7.36 -7.51
CA GLU A 80 -34.42 8.28 -6.39
C GLU A 80 -34.23 9.76 -6.74
N ASN A 81 -33.34 10.06 -7.69
CA ASN A 81 -33.08 11.43 -8.13
C ASN A 81 -33.90 11.84 -9.36
N GLY A 82 -34.85 11.01 -9.80
CA GLY A 82 -35.68 11.29 -10.97
C GLY A 82 -34.91 11.31 -12.31
N LEU A 83 -33.73 10.70 -12.36
CA LEU A 83 -32.89 10.58 -13.55
C LEU A 83 -33.25 9.35 -14.40
N ALA A 84 -34.09 8.46 -13.87
CA ALA A 84 -34.56 7.26 -14.54
C ALA A 84 -35.49 7.61 -15.71
N ASN A 85 -35.05 7.29 -16.93
CA ASN A 85 -35.81 7.50 -18.17
C ASN A 85 -36.65 6.27 -18.57
N PHE A 86 -37.01 5.42 -17.60
CA PHE A 86 -37.71 4.15 -17.77
C PHE A 86 -38.78 3.98 -16.68
N GLU A 87 -39.83 3.22 -17.00
CA GLU A 87 -41.01 3.00 -16.14
C GLU A 87 -41.01 1.62 -15.47
N THR A 88 -40.15 0.71 -15.94
CA THR A 88 -40.09 -0.68 -15.44
C THR A 88 -38.66 -1.17 -15.34
N ILE A 89 -38.34 -1.94 -14.31
CA ILE A 89 -37.06 -2.63 -14.12
C ILE A 89 -37.31 -4.13 -14.28
N VAL A 90 -36.65 -4.76 -15.25
CA VAL A 90 -36.74 -6.19 -15.48
C VAL A 90 -35.52 -6.88 -14.88
N VAL A 91 -35.80 -7.89 -14.07
CA VAL A 91 -34.82 -8.70 -13.35
C VAL A 91 -35.08 -10.16 -13.66
N TYR A 92 -34.03 -10.98 -13.73
CA TYR A 92 -34.21 -12.40 -14.04
C TYR A 92 -35.05 -13.15 -12.98
N ASP A 93 -34.63 -13.09 -11.71
CA ASP A 93 -35.33 -13.70 -10.58
C ASP A 93 -35.16 -12.86 -9.29
N VAL A 94 -35.91 -13.20 -8.24
CA VAL A 94 -35.83 -12.51 -6.92
C VAL A 94 -34.42 -12.58 -6.33
N SER A 95 -33.67 -13.64 -6.64
CA SER A 95 -32.30 -13.78 -6.15
C SER A 95 -31.32 -12.79 -6.76
N ARG A 96 -31.54 -12.37 -8.01
CA ARG A 96 -30.72 -11.36 -8.68
C ARG A 96 -30.94 -10.00 -8.03
N TRP A 97 -32.18 -9.66 -7.67
CA TRP A 97 -32.48 -8.43 -6.95
C TRP A 97 -31.81 -8.34 -5.59
N GLY A 98 -31.83 -9.41 -4.78
CA GLY A 98 -31.03 -9.48 -3.56
C GLY A 98 -31.42 -10.61 -2.61
N ARG A 99 -30.44 -11.11 -1.86
CA ARG A 99 -30.62 -12.11 -0.79
C ARG A 99 -30.03 -11.54 0.51
N PHE A 100 -30.51 -10.37 0.89
CA PHE A 100 -30.03 -9.65 2.07
C PHE A 100 -30.29 -10.46 3.34
N GLN A 101 -29.46 -10.26 4.38
CA GLN A 101 -29.64 -10.95 5.66
C GLN A 101 -30.94 -10.53 6.36
N ASN A 102 -31.34 -9.28 6.18
CA ASN A 102 -32.66 -8.80 6.55
C ASN A 102 -33.59 -8.88 5.33
N ILE A 103 -34.70 -9.60 5.47
CA ILE A 103 -35.72 -9.78 4.43
C ILE A 103 -36.32 -8.43 4.02
N ASP A 104 -36.45 -7.51 4.98
CA ASP A 104 -37.06 -6.19 4.79
C ASP A 104 -36.18 -5.26 3.97
N GLU A 105 -34.87 -5.53 3.88
CA GLU A 105 -33.94 -4.70 3.10
C GLU A 105 -34.25 -4.82 1.60
N SER A 106 -34.49 -6.04 1.10
CA SER A 106 -34.93 -6.26 -0.28
C SER A 106 -36.26 -5.57 -0.57
N ALA A 107 -37.19 -5.66 0.39
CA ALA A 107 -38.52 -5.07 0.28
C ALA A 107 -38.43 -3.53 0.23
N SER A 108 -37.56 -2.94 1.04
CA SER A 108 -37.36 -1.49 1.10
C SER A 108 -36.92 -0.94 -0.26
N TYR A 109 -36.09 -1.68 -1.00
CA TYR A 109 -35.59 -1.24 -2.30
C TYR A 109 -36.66 -1.33 -3.37
N GLU A 110 -37.50 -2.37 -3.33
CA GLU A 110 -38.66 -2.48 -4.21
C GLU A 110 -39.66 -1.35 -3.94
N TYR A 111 -39.94 -1.09 -2.67
CA TYR A 111 -40.83 -0.02 -2.24
C TYR A 111 -40.34 1.36 -2.70
N ARG A 112 -39.04 1.65 -2.59
CA ARG A 112 -38.47 2.91 -3.08
C ARG A 112 -38.65 3.09 -4.59
N CYS A 113 -38.46 2.03 -5.38
CA CYS A 113 -38.74 2.09 -6.81
C CYS A 113 -40.23 2.32 -7.11
N GLN A 114 -41.13 1.66 -6.36
CA GLN A 114 -42.58 1.85 -6.52
C GLN A 114 -43.02 3.27 -6.15
N MET A 115 -42.47 3.87 -5.10
CA MET A 115 -42.74 5.26 -4.71
C MET A 115 -42.31 6.26 -5.79
N ALA A 116 -41.28 5.92 -6.57
CA ALA A 116 -40.85 6.69 -7.74
C ALA A 116 -41.65 6.38 -9.02
N GLY A 117 -42.72 5.57 -8.93
CA GLY A 117 -43.55 5.18 -10.06
C GLY A 117 -42.96 4.10 -10.97
N ILE A 118 -41.89 3.42 -10.54
CA ILE A 118 -41.17 2.44 -11.35
C ILE A 118 -41.49 1.02 -10.87
N ARG A 119 -42.02 0.19 -11.78
CA ARG A 119 -42.37 -1.21 -11.49
C ARG A 119 -41.15 -2.11 -11.57
N ILE A 120 -41.15 -3.20 -10.81
CA ILE A 120 -40.10 -4.23 -10.90
C ILE A 120 -40.74 -5.54 -11.35
N GLU A 121 -40.20 -6.16 -12.39
CA GLU A 121 -40.69 -7.43 -12.94
C GLU A 121 -39.63 -8.53 -12.90
N PHE A 122 -40.06 -9.74 -12.53
CA PHE A 122 -39.21 -10.92 -12.46
C PHE A 122 -39.56 -11.88 -13.59
N CYS A 123 -38.69 -12.03 -14.58
CA CYS A 123 -39.02 -12.79 -15.80
C CYS A 123 -39.14 -14.32 -15.56
N ALA A 124 -38.45 -14.86 -14.55
CA ALA A 124 -38.46 -16.29 -14.23
C ALA A 124 -39.54 -16.70 -13.21
N GLU A 125 -40.30 -15.76 -12.66
CA GLU A 125 -41.34 -16.06 -11.66
C GLU A 125 -42.74 -16.05 -12.31
N GLN A 126 -43.58 -17.03 -11.96
CA GLN A 126 -44.90 -17.25 -12.58
C GLN A 126 -46.00 -16.29 -12.06
N PHE A 127 -45.74 -15.51 -11.01
CA PHE A 127 -46.69 -14.54 -10.46
C PHE A 127 -46.41 -13.13 -11.00
N ALA A 128 -47.46 -12.35 -11.26
CA ALA A 128 -47.31 -10.93 -11.58
C ALA A 128 -46.91 -10.16 -10.30
N ASN A 129 -46.04 -9.16 -10.42
CA ASN A 129 -45.76 -8.23 -9.32
C ASN A 129 -46.86 -7.15 -9.30
N ASP A 130 -48.10 -7.60 -9.12
CA ASP A 130 -49.33 -6.81 -9.26
C ASP A 130 -49.76 -6.11 -7.96
N GLY A 131 -48.99 -6.28 -6.88
CA GLY A 131 -49.31 -5.73 -5.57
C GLY A 131 -50.44 -6.47 -4.84
N SER A 132 -50.84 -7.65 -5.31
CA SER A 132 -51.82 -8.48 -4.62
C SER A 132 -51.25 -9.07 -3.33
N VAL A 133 -52.11 -9.21 -2.30
CA VAL A 133 -51.75 -9.83 -1.02
C VAL A 133 -51.15 -11.23 -1.20
N GLY A 134 -51.63 -12.00 -2.20
CA GLY A 134 -51.09 -13.31 -2.55
C GLY A 134 -49.65 -13.24 -3.09
N SER A 135 -49.32 -12.23 -3.92
CA SER A 135 -47.96 -12.02 -4.43
C SER A 135 -46.98 -11.63 -3.32
N ASP A 136 -47.41 -10.82 -2.36
CA ASP A 136 -46.56 -10.34 -1.26
C ASP A 136 -46.25 -11.43 -0.22
N VAL A 137 -47.24 -12.28 0.10
CA VAL A 137 -47.02 -13.45 0.96
C VAL A 137 -46.05 -14.44 0.28
N LEU A 138 -46.20 -14.70 -1.01
CA LEU A 138 -45.28 -15.57 -1.76
C LEU A 138 -43.85 -15.01 -1.82
N LYS A 139 -43.69 -13.69 -1.96
CA LYS A 139 -42.36 -13.03 -1.89
C LYS A 139 -41.73 -13.21 -0.52
N VAL A 140 -42.47 -13.02 0.57
CA VAL A 140 -41.97 -13.23 1.95
C VAL A 140 -41.53 -14.69 2.15
N ILE A 141 -42.33 -15.66 1.71
CA ILE A 141 -41.99 -17.08 1.77
C ILE A 141 -40.70 -17.37 0.98
N LYS A 142 -40.60 -16.90 -0.27
CA LYS A 142 -39.40 -17.09 -1.11
C LYS A 142 -38.15 -16.43 -0.52
N ARG A 143 -38.27 -15.23 0.07
CA ARG A 143 -37.16 -14.53 0.75
C ARG A 143 -36.71 -15.30 1.99
N SER A 144 -37.65 -15.81 2.79
CA SER A 144 -37.36 -16.67 3.95
C SER A 144 -36.66 -17.97 3.53
N MET A 145 -37.17 -18.64 2.49
CA MET A 145 -36.56 -19.86 1.94
C MET A 145 -35.15 -19.62 1.42
N ALA A 146 -34.87 -18.48 0.81
CA ALA A 146 -33.53 -18.13 0.33
C ALA A 146 -32.54 -17.86 1.47
N ALA A 147 -32.98 -17.22 2.56
CA ALA A 147 -32.18 -17.03 3.77
C ALA A 147 -31.90 -18.36 4.49
N GLU A 148 -32.89 -19.24 4.56
CA GLU A 148 -32.79 -20.56 5.17
C GLU A 148 -31.89 -21.51 4.35
N ALA A 149 -31.96 -21.43 3.02
CA ALA A 149 -31.06 -22.16 2.12
C ALA A 149 -29.57 -21.88 2.42
N SER A 150 -29.22 -20.65 2.81
CA SER A 150 -27.84 -20.29 3.18
C SER A 150 -27.40 -20.91 4.52
N ARG A 151 -28.30 -20.98 5.50
CA ARG A 151 -28.04 -21.66 6.79
C ARG A 151 -27.91 -23.17 6.59
N MET A 152 -28.82 -23.76 5.83
CA MET A 152 -28.76 -25.18 5.47
C MET A 152 -27.50 -25.53 4.67
N LEU A 153 -27.07 -24.68 3.74
CA LEU A 153 -25.82 -24.88 3.01
C LEU A 153 -24.61 -24.87 3.93
N SER A 154 -24.54 -23.93 4.87
CA SER A 154 -23.47 -23.87 5.88
C SER A 154 -23.40 -25.15 6.71
N GLN A 155 -24.55 -25.66 7.17
CA GLN A 155 -24.63 -26.93 7.90
C GLN A 155 -24.21 -28.12 7.03
N LYS A 156 -24.67 -28.20 5.78
CA LYS A 156 -24.28 -29.26 4.84
C LYS A 156 -22.77 -29.24 4.54
N VAL A 157 -22.18 -28.06 4.33
CA VAL A 157 -20.74 -27.90 4.13
C VAL A 157 -19.97 -28.33 5.38
N PHE A 158 -20.42 -27.95 6.57
CA PHE A 158 -19.81 -28.37 7.83
C PHE A 158 -19.85 -29.89 8.01
N LEU A 159 -21.00 -30.53 7.77
CA LEU A 159 -21.15 -31.98 7.84
C LEU A 159 -20.27 -32.70 6.79
N GLY A 160 -20.22 -32.17 5.57
CA GLY A 160 -19.37 -32.68 4.50
C GLY A 160 -17.88 -32.63 4.86
N GLN A 161 -17.40 -31.48 5.35
CA GLN A 161 -16.01 -31.34 5.80
C GLN A 161 -15.71 -32.21 7.02
N SER A 162 -16.66 -32.34 7.95
CA SER A 162 -16.53 -33.22 9.10
C SER A 162 -16.37 -34.68 8.67
N ARG A 163 -17.15 -35.13 7.68
CA ARG A 163 -17.04 -36.47 7.10
C ARG A 163 -15.69 -36.69 6.41
N ILE A 164 -15.22 -35.73 5.63
CA ILE A 164 -13.89 -35.77 4.96
C ILE A 164 -12.77 -35.99 5.99
N VAL A 165 -12.79 -35.25 7.09
CA VAL A 165 -11.77 -35.36 8.15
C VAL A 165 -11.83 -36.71 8.86
N LYS A 166 -13.04 -37.19 9.20
CA LYS A 166 -13.24 -38.50 9.84
C LYS A 166 -12.75 -39.66 8.97
N LEU A 167 -12.94 -39.57 7.66
CA LEU A 167 -12.44 -40.54 6.68
C LEU A 167 -10.93 -40.41 6.39
N GLY A 168 -10.23 -39.48 7.04
CA GLY A 168 -8.79 -39.31 6.87
C GLY A 168 -8.36 -38.40 5.72
N PHE A 169 -9.31 -37.88 4.96
CA PHE A 169 -9.05 -36.98 3.85
C PHE A 169 -8.78 -35.54 4.32
N ARG A 170 -8.05 -34.78 3.51
CA ARG A 170 -7.63 -33.40 3.79
C ARG A 170 -8.36 -32.43 2.87
N GLY A 171 -9.14 -31.51 3.46
CA GLY A 171 -9.84 -30.45 2.73
C GLY A 171 -8.96 -29.28 2.27
N GLY A 172 -7.69 -29.21 2.69
CA GLY A 172 -6.77 -28.15 2.28
C GLY A 172 -5.60 -27.94 3.25
N GLY A 173 -4.81 -26.90 2.99
CA GLY A 173 -3.64 -26.52 3.80
C GLY A 173 -2.36 -27.33 3.49
N TYR A 174 -1.27 -26.94 4.14
CA TYR A 174 0.04 -27.58 3.97
C TYR A 174 0.11 -28.96 4.63
N ALA A 175 1.01 -29.83 4.16
CA ALA A 175 1.26 -31.13 4.78
C ALA A 175 1.85 -30.96 6.19
N GLY A 176 2.75 -29.99 6.33
CA GLY A 176 3.66 -29.81 7.44
C GLY A 176 4.89 -30.71 7.35
N TYR A 177 5.91 -30.32 8.09
CA TYR A 177 7.24 -30.95 8.06
C TYR A 177 7.19 -32.46 8.34
N GLY A 178 7.86 -33.26 7.51
CA GLY A 178 7.87 -34.72 7.57
C GLY A 178 6.74 -35.42 6.80
N PHE A 179 5.82 -34.67 6.17
CA PHE A 179 4.71 -35.22 5.39
C PHE A 179 4.65 -34.67 3.96
N ARG A 180 3.94 -35.38 3.09
CA ARG A 180 3.57 -34.95 1.73
C ARG A 180 2.07 -35.10 1.50
N ARG A 181 1.52 -34.28 0.60
CA ARG A 181 0.12 -34.35 0.15
C ARG A 181 0.04 -35.34 -1.00
N MET A 182 -0.54 -36.51 -0.79
CA MET A 182 -0.77 -37.49 -1.85
C MET A 182 -2.21 -37.35 -2.37
N LEU A 183 -2.35 -37.16 -3.67
CA LEU A 183 -3.61 -37.26 -4.39
C LEU A 183 -3.92 -38.73 -4.64
N ILE A 184 -5.11 -39.16 -4.27
CA ILE A 184 -5.64 -40.50 -4.53
C ILE A 184 -6.93 -40.38 -5.35
N ASP A 185 -7.21 -41.40 -6.18
CA ASP A 185 -8.48 -41.52 -6.88
C ASP A 185 -9.62 -41.98 -5.94
N GLU A 186 -10.81 -42.19 -6.52
CA GLU A 186 -12.00 -42.65 -5.80
C GLU A 186 -11.85 -44.06 -5.19
N VAL A 187 -11.01 -44.90 -5.80
CA VAL A 187 -10.74 -46.28 -5.37
C VAL A 187 -9.60 -46.33 -4.33
N GLY A 188 -8.89 -45.20 -4.13
CA GLY A 188 -7.80 -45.06 -3.17
C GLY A 188 -6.40 -45.28 -3.76
N LYS A 189 -6.26 -45.39 -5.08
CA LYS A 189 -4.97 -45.55 -5.76
C LYS A 189 -4.21 -44.22 -5.79
N PRO A 190 -2.90 -44.21 -5.51
CA PRO A 190 -2.09 -43.00 -5.58
C PRO A 190 -1.94 -42.49 -7.02
N LYS A 191 -2.18 -41.19 -7.22
CA LYS A 191 -2.03 -40.50 -8.51
C LYS A 191 -0.75 -39.67 -8.56
N ALA A 192 -0.61 -38.72 -7.63
CA ALA A 192 0.49 -37.75 -7.64
C ALA A 192 0.72 -37.10 -6.27
N ILE A 193 1.96 -36.68 -6.02
CA ILE A 193 2.29 -35.84 -4.87
C ILE A 193 2.09 -34.37 -5.25
N LEU A 194 1.21 -33.68 -4.52
CA LEU A 194 0.89 -32.27 -4.77
C LEU A 194 1.95 -31.34 -4.18
N LYS A 195 2.51 -30.47 -5.01
CA LYS A 195 3.43 -29.39 -4.60
C LYS A 195 2.67 -28.25 -3.89
N PRO A 196 3.39 -27.33 -3.22
CA PRO A 196 2.78 -26.13 -2.69
C PRO A 196 1.97 -25.38 -3.77
N ARG A 197 0.74 -24.97 -3.41
CA ARG A 197 -0.21 -24.26 -4.30
C ARG A 197 -0.82 -25.09 -5.43
N GLU A 198 -0.56 -26.39 -5.49
CA GLU A 198 -1.31 -27.31 -6.35
C GLU A 198 -2.58 -27.83 -5.66
N TRP A 199 -3.63 -27.97 -6.46
CA TRP A 199 -4.97 -28.35 -6.06
C TRP A 199 -5.39 -29.62 -6.81
N LYS A 200 -6.36 -30.35 -6.27
CA LYS A 200 -6.99 -31.43 -7.00
C LYS A 200 -7.84 -30.84 -8.14
N SER A 201 -7.77 -31.43 -9.32
CA SER A 201 -8.57 -30.98 -10.48
C SER A 201 -9.97 -31.59 -10.49
N LEU A 202 -10.10 -32.82 -9.99
CA LEU A 202 -11.38 -33.54 -9.95
C LEU A 202 -12.00 -33.47 -8.55
N SER A 203 -13.32 -33.34 -8.51
CA SER A 203 -14.09 -33.33 -7.26
C SER A 203 -14.11 -34.70 -6.57
N THR A 204 -14.02 -35.79 -7.33
CA THR A 204 -13.96 -37.20 -6.87
C THR A 204 -12.65 -37.53 -6.17
N ASP A 205 -11.52 -37.01 -6.67
CA ASP A 205 -10.21 -37.23 -6.06
C ASP A 205 -10.16 -36.78 -4.58
N ARG A 206 -9.34 -37.45 -3.79
CA ARG A 206 -9.10 -37.15 -2.37
C ARG A 206 -7.62 -36.91 -2.11
N VAL A 207 -7.31 -36.24 -0.99
CA VAL A 207 -5.94 -35.96 -0.58
C VAL A 207 -5.70 -36.55 0.81
N ILE A 208 -4.63 -37.32 0.94
CA ILE A 208 -4.18 -37.91 2.21
C ILE A 208 -2.78 -37.42 2.56
N LEU A 209 -2.36 -37.61 3.82
CA LEU A 209 -0.97 -37.39 4.20
C LEU A 209 -0.19 -38.70 4.14
N VAL A 210 0.93 -38.66 3.43
CA VAL A 210 1.92 -39.74 3.42
C VAL A 210 3.23 -39.24 4.03
N PRO A 211 4.05 -40.13 4.64
CA PRO A 211 5.37 -39.76 5.12
C PRO A 211 6.22 -39.14 4.00
N GLY A 212 6.98 -38.10 4.37
CA GLY A 212 7.92 -37.44 3.47
C GLY A 212 9.27 -38.15 3.38
N PRO A 213 10.30 -37.43 2.91
CA PRO A 213 11.68 -37.90 2.88
C PRO A 213 12.19 -38.39 4.25
N ALA A 214 13.06 -39.40 4.23
CA ALA A 214 13.54 -40.08 5.44
C ALA A 214 14.33 -39.16 6.38
N ASP A 215 15.06 -38.18 5.83
CA ASP A 215 15.77 -37.12 6.54
C ASP A 215 14.81 -36.21 7.32
N GLU A 216 13.71 -35.75 6.70
CA GLU A 216 12.71 -34.94 7.41
C GLU A 216 12.06 -35.74 8.56
N ILE A 217 11.77 -37.02 8.35
CA ILE A 217 11.20 -37.91 9.37
C ILE A 217 12.18 -38.09 10.53
N ALA A 218 13.48 -38.27 10.25
CA ALA A 218 14.52 -38.37 11.26
C ALA A 218 14.61 -37.09 12.10
N ILE A 219 14.49 -35.91 11.47
CA ILE A 219 14.45 -34.62 12.18
C ILE A 219 13.21 -34.49 13.07
N VAL A 220 12.03 -34.90 12.61
CA VAL A 220 10.82 -34.93 13.45
C VAL A 220 11.06 -35.77 14.71
N ARG A 221 11.56 -37.00 14.55
CA ARG A 221 11.86 -37.90 15.68
C ARG A 221 12.93 -37.31 16.60
N TRP A 222 13.94 -36.67 16.03
CA TRP A 222 14.99 -35.97 16.78
C TRP A 222 14.40 -34.83 17.62
N ILE A 223 13.50 -34.01 17.07
CA ILE A 223 12.83 -32.92 17.80
C ILE A 223 12.09 -33.47 19.02
N PHE A 224 11.29 -34.52 18.86
CA PHE A 224 10.56 -35.13 19.97
C PHE A 224 11.51 -35.71 21.03
N ASN A 225 12.60 -36.35 20.62
CA ASN A 225 13.60 -36.89 21.55
C ASN A 225 14.32 -35.77 22.34
N GLN A 226 14.72 -34.68 21.67
CA GLN A 226 15.35 -33.54 22.34
C GLN A 226 14.41 -32.86 23.34
N PHE A 227 13.13 -32.76 23.00
CA PHE A 227 12.14 -32.17 23.88
C PHE A 227 11.83 -33.06 25.09
N VAL A 228 11.53 -34.34 24.86
CA VAL A 228 11.06 -35.25 25.93
C VAL A 228 12.20 -35.84 26.76
N ASN A 229 13.27 -36.30 26.12
CA ASN A 229 14.33 -37.05 26.81
C ASN A 229 15.49 -36.16 27.26
N ARG A 230 15.76 -35.07 26.52
CA ARG A 230 16.84 -34.12 26.86
C ARG A 230 16.35 -32.84 27.53
N GLY A 231 15.04 -32.65 27.66
CA GLY A 231 14.44 -31.49 28.33
C GLY A 231 14.74 -30.14 27.66
N LYS A 232 15.10 -30.13 26.37
CA LYS A 232 15.41 -28.87 25.65
C LYS A 232 14.14 -28.06 25.39
N THR A 233 14.24 -26.74 25.48
CA THR A 233 13.11 -25.84 25.17
C THR A 233 12.85 -25.77 23.67
N GLU A 234 11.64 -25.39 23.25
CA GLU A 234 11.32 -25.25 21.82
C GLU A 234 12.19 -24.19 21.13
N PHE A 235 12.67 -23.19 21.88
CA PHE A 235 13.63 -22.20 21.39
C PHE A 235 15.01 -22.80 21.13
N GLN A 236 15.54 -23.57 22.09
CA GLN A 236 16.84 -24.24 21.93
C GLN A 236 16.83 -25.22 20.76
N ILE A 237 15.73 -25.95 20.59
CA ILE A 237 15.55 -26.88 19.46
C ILE A 237 15.51 -26.11 18.13
N ALA A 238 14.78 -25.00 18.06
CA ALA A 238 14.72 -24.17 16.85
C ALA A 238 16.10 -23.61 16.47
N ASN A 239 16.85 -23.07 17.44
CA ASN A 239 18.21 -22.57 17.18
C ASN A 239 19.15 -23.68 16.73
N ALA A 240 19.14 -24.83 17.40
CA ALA A 240 20.00 -25.96 17.04
C ALA A 240 19.72 -26.47 15.61
N LEU A 241 18.47 -26.43 15.14
CA LEU A 241 18.13 -26.80 13.76
C LEU A 241 18.61 -25.75 12.76
N ASN A 242 18.45 -24.46 13.08
CA ASN A 242 18.91 -23.36 12.23
C ASN A 242 20.44 -23.33 12.13
N GLU A 243 21.17 -23.56 13.23
CA GLU A 243 22.65 -23.65 13.26
C GLU A 243 23.17 -24.82 12.44
N ARG A 244 22.43 -25.93 12.39
CA ARG A 244 22.74 -27.09 11.53
C ARG A 244 22.37 -26.88 10.06
N GLY A 245 21.83 -25.72 9.70
CA GLY A 245 21.38 -25.44 8.34
C GLY A 245 20.17 -26.25 7.89
N VAL A 246 19.40 -26.85 8.81
CA VAL A 246 18.22 -27.67 8.47
C VAL A 246 17.03 -26.74 8.20
N PRO A 247 16.53 -26.63 6.95
CA PRO A 247 15.40 -25.77 6.66
C PRO A 247 14.10 -26.32 7.26
N ALA A 248 13.24 -25.42 7.73
CA ALA A 248 11.85 -25.73 8.04
C ALA A 248 11.00 -25.76 6.76
N GLU A 249 9.72 -26.09 6.89
CA GLU A 249 8.78 -26.16 5.76
C GLU A 249 8.81 -24.88 4.89
N LEU A 250 8.84 -25.05 3.56
CA LEU A 250 8.98 -23.97 2.55
C LEU A 250 10.33 -23.22 2.59
N ASN A 251 11.43 -23.89 2.95
CA ASN A 251 12.77 -23.28 3.08
C ASN A 251 12.79 -22.08 4.04
N ARG A 252 11.97 -22.14 5.09
CA ARG A 252 11.94 -21.12 6.15
C ARG A 252 12.87 -21.50 7.28
N THR A 253 13.16 -20.55 8.17
CA THR A 253 13.87 -20.84 9.42
C THR A 253 12.92 -21.45 10.45
N TRP A 254 13.46 -22.29 11.33
CA TRP A 254 12.75 -22.80 12.49
C TRP A 254 12.48 -21.69 13.49
N THR A 255 11.26 -21.64 14.01
CA THR A 255 10.83 -20.71 15.05
C THR A 255 10.32 -21.50 16.26
N THR A 256 10.32 -20.88 17.44
CA THR A 256 9.71 -21.48 18.64
C THR A 256 8.28 -21.93 18.38
N SER A 257 7.51 -21.14 17.62
CA SER A 257 6.12 -21.46 17.26
C SER A 257 6.02 -22.64 16.29
N SER A 258 6.93 -22.78 15.33
CA SER A 258 6.91 -23.92 14.40
C SER A 258 7.26 -25.23 15.11
N VAL A 259 8.26 -25.21 16.01
CA VAL A 259 8.58 -26.37 16.86
C VAL A 259 7.42 -26.72 17.79
N ARG A 260 6.80 -25.73 18.45
CA ARG A 260 5.62 -25.97 19.29
C ARG A 260 4.43 -26.54 18.52
N ASN A 261 4.14 -26.01 17.33
CA ASN A 261 3.09 -26.55 16.47
C ASN A 261 3.39 -27.99 16.04
N LEU A 262 4.67 -28.35 15.84
CA LEU A 262 5.07 -29.72 15.54
C LEU A 262 4.82 -30.64 16.75
N LEU A 263 5.25 -30.24 17.94
CA LEU A 263 5.11 -31.03 19.17
C LEU A 263 3.64 -31.22 19.61
N THR A 264 2.74 -30.30 19.22
CA THR A 264 1.32 -30.30 19.65
C THR A 264 0.34 -30.83 18.62
N ASN A 265 0.77 -31.12 17.41
CA ASN A 265 -0.13 -31.55 16.34
C ASN A 265 -0.27 -33.08 16.31
N GLU A 266 -1.48 -33.58 16.54
CA GLU A 266 -1.77 -35.02 16.61
C GLU A 266 -1.57 -35.77 15.28
N LYS A 267 -1.36 -35.07 14.16
CA LYS A 267 -1.02 -35.73 12.89
C LYS A 267 0.25 -36.59 12.97
N TYR A 268 1.18 -36.25 13.86
CA TYR A 268 2.43 -37.00 14.04
C TYR A 268 2.22 -38.38 14.68
N ILE A 269 1.07 -38.59 15.33
CA ILE A 269 0.62 -39.89 15.85
C ILE A 269 -0.48 -40.53 14.98
N GLY A 270 -0.75 -39.95 13.81
CA GLY A 270 -1.70 -40.49 12.84
C GLY A 270 -3.12 -39.92 12.90
N ASN A 271 -3.40 -38.93 13.75
CA ASN A 271 -4.74 -38.34 13.86
C ASN A 271 -4.91 -37.07 13.01
N ASN A 272 -6.05 -36.91 12.34
CA ASN A 272 -6.43 -35.63 11.75
C ASN A 272 -7.40 -34.89 12.69
N VAL A 273 -7.11 -33.62 12.98
CA VAL A 273 -7.97 -32.78 13.82
C VAL A 273 -8.35 -31.51 13.08
N TRP A 274 -9.65 -31.23 13.00
CA TRP A 274 -10.23 -30.06 12.35
C TRP A 274 -11.18 -29.32 13.29
N ASN A 275 -11.68 -28.16 12.85
CA ASN A 275 -12.58 -27.29 13.60
C ASN A 275 -12.01 -26.73 14.93
N LYS A 276 -10.69 -26.48 14.99
CA LYS A 276 -10.04 -25.87 16.17
C LYS A 276 -10.37 -24.38 16.36
N THR A 277 -10.76 -23.69 15.29
CA THR A 277 -11.14 -22.27 15.31
C THR A 277 -12.29 -22.05 14.33
N CYS A 278 -13.25 -21.19 14.67
CA CYS A 278 -14.29 -20.76 13.74
C CYS A 278 -14.17 -19.27 13.39
N THR A 279 -14.55 -18.94 12.16
CA THR A 279 -14.75 -17.57 11.69
C THR A 279 -16.12 -17.52 11.06
N THR A 280 -17.14 -17.09 11.82
CA THR A 280 -18.48 -16.84 11.28
C THR A 280 -18.47 -15.53 10.50
N LEU A 281 -19.39 -15.36 9.53
CA LEU A 281 -19.49 -14.12 8.75
C LEU A 281 -19.55 -12.90 9.68
N HIS A 282 -18.75 -11.87 9.35
CA HIS A 282 -18.61 -10.61 10.09
C HIS A 282 -18.10 -10.70 11.54
N CYS A 283 -17.66 -11.88 12.02
CA CYS A 283 -17.11 -12.04 13.36
C CYS A 283 -15.59 -12.24 13.35
N LYS A 284 -14.94 -11.83 14.44
CA LYS A 284 -13.52 -12.13 14.68
C LYS A 284 -13.34 -13.65 14.87
N ARG A 285 -12.21 -14.16 14.36
CA ARG A 285 -11.82 -15.57 14.53
C ARG A 285 -11.72 -15.93 16.02
N ARG A 286 -12.43 -16.96 16.45
CA ARG A 286 -12.42 -17.47 17.84
C ARG A 286 -11.99 -18.94 17.91
N PRO A 287 -11.30 -19.37 18.98
CA PRO A 287 -11.00 -20.78 19.21
C PRO A 287 -12.25 -21.56 19.62
N ASN A 288 -12.37 -22.80 19.15
CA ASN A 288 -13.47 -23.69 19.53
C ASN A 288 -13.06 -24.59 20.70
N PRO A 289 -14.00 -24.95 21.60
CA PRO A 289 -13.71 -25.88 22.68
C PRO A 289 -13.32 -27.26 22.13
N PRO A 290 -12.49 -28.04 22.86
CA PRO A 290 -12.07 -29.38 22.42
C PRO A 290 -13.20 -30.35 22.09
N SER A 291 -14.37 -30.20 22.72
CA SER A 291 -15.58 -30.99 22.44
C SER A 291 -16.16 -30.76 21.04
N ALA A 292 -15.92 -29.59 20.44
CA ALA A 292 -16.35 -29.27 19.08
C ALA A 292 -15.33 -29.67 18.00
N TRP A 293 -14.19 -30.25 18.39
CA TRP A 293 -13.16 -30.65 17.44
C TRP A 293 -13.55 -31.94 16.72
N VAL A 294 -13.44 -31.93 15.40
CA VAL A 294 -13.65 -33.13 14.59
C VAL A 294 -12.34 -33.88 14.48
N ARG A 295 -12.33 -35.15 14.90
CA ARG A 295 -11.15 -36.01 14.89
C ARG A 295 -11.37 -37.23 14.00
N GLY A 296 -10.37 -37.54 13.17
CA GLY A 296 -10.20 -38.83 12.53
C GLY A 296 -8.97 -39.50 13.15
N GLU A 297 -9.16 -40.64 13.80
CA GLU A 297 -8.09 -41.35 14.51
C GLU A 297 -7.41 -42.38 13.61
N ASN A 298 -6.08 -42.54 13.72
CA ASN A 298 -5.30 -43.52 12.93
C ASN A 298 -5.45 -43.43 11.41
N VAL A 299 -5.76 -42.24 10.91
CA VAL A 299 -6.01 -42.01 9.48
C VAL A 299 -4.74 -41.79 8.65
N ASN A 300 -3.62 -41.41 9.27
CA ASN A 300 -2.34 -41.26 8.60
C ASN A 300 -1.28 -42.14 9.26
N LYS A 301 -0.24 -42.51 8.49
CA LYS A 301 0.90 -43.25 9.04
C LYS A 301 1.62 -42.41 10.11
N PRO A 302 1.74 -42.89 11.37
CA PRO A 302 2.39 -42.14 12.43
C PRO A 302 3.90 -42.02 12.17
N LEU A 303 4.47 -40.83 12.44
CA LEU A 303 5.92 -40.62 12.38
C LEU A 303 6.58 -40.84 13.75
N VAL A 304 5.80 -40.72 14.81
CA VAL A 304 6.22 -40.78 16.22
C VAL A 304 5.26 -41.68 16.99
N SER A 305 5.77 -42.37 18.02
CA SER A 305 4.93 -43.21 18.88
C SER A 305 3.94 -42.37 19.69
N ARG A 306 2.75 -42.95 19.94
CA ARG A 306 1.72 -42.32 20.79
C ARG A 306 2.26 -42.00 22.19
N GLU A 307 3.12 -42.86 22.71
CA GLU A 307 3.73 -42.67 24.03
C GLU A 307 4.65 -41.44 24.08
N LEU A 308 5.54 -41.29 23.09
CA LEU A 308 6.43 -40.13 23.04
C LEU A 308 5.67 -38.82 22.87
N PHE A 309 4.59 -38.84 22.09
CA PHE A 309 3.70 -37.68 21.93
C PHE A 309 2.92 -37.36 23.20
N ARG A 310 2.38 -38.36 23.91
CA ARG A 310 1.68 -38.15 25.19
C ARG A 310 2.61 -37.52 26.23
N ARG A 311 3.85 -38.02 26.34
CA ARG A 311 4.88 -37.42 27.21
C ARG A 311 5.18 -35.97 26.82
N ALA A 312 5.30 -35.67 25.53
CA ALA A 312 5.47 -34.29 25.06
C ALA A 312 4.27 -33.40 25.41
N GLN A 313 3.03 -33.90 25.27
CA GLN A 313 1.82 -33.16 25.64
C GLN A 313 1.73 -32.91 27.14
N ALA A 314 2.11 -33.88 27.97
CA ALA A 314 2.16 -33.73 29.42
C ALA A 314 3.11 -32.59 29.82
N ILE A 315 4.32 -32.56 29.24
CA ILE A 315 5.29 -31.47 29.48
C ILE A 315 4.71 -30.11 29.05
N VAL A 316 4.08 -30.01 27.87
CA VAL A 316 3.47 -28.76 27.39
C VAL A 316 2.30 -28.31 28.27
N ALA A 317 1.46 -29.24 28.72
CA ALA A 317 0.33 -28.95 29.61
C ALA A 317 0.82 -28.50 31.00
N GLU A 318 1.84 -29.15 31.54
CA GLU A 318 2.48 -28.78 32.80
C GLU A 318 3.14 -27.39 32.70
N GLN A 319 3.83 -27.09 31.60
CA GLN A 319 4.38 -25.76 31.34
C GLN A 319 3.27 -24.69 31.31
N LYS A 320 2.15 -24.98 30.63
CA LYS A 320 1.01 -24.05 30.54
C LYS A 320 0.38 -23.79 31.91
N ASN A 321 0.14 -24.84 32.70
CA ASN A 321 -0.46 -24.73 34.04
C ASN A 321 0.49 -24.08 35.04
N GLY A 322 1.78 -24.40 34.96
CA GLY A 322 2.82 -23.83 35.82
C GLY A 322 3.04 -22.34 35.57
N THR A 323 2.90 -21.87 34.32
CA THR A 323 3.05 -20.44 33.95
C THR A 323 1.93 -19.56 34.52
N VAL A 324 0.71 -20.10 34.64
CA VAL A 324 -0.45 -19.37 35.17
C VAL A 324 -0.32 -19.14 36.69
N ARG A 325 0.42 -20.00 37.40
CA ARG A 325 0.55 -19.99 38.87
C ARG A 325 1.75 -19.20 39.42
N ILE A 326 2.62 -18.64 38.57
CA ILE A 326 3.79 -17.88 39.04
C ILE A 326 3.37 -16.46 39.44
N SER A 327 3.65 -16.07 40.69
CA SER A 327 3.44 -14.69 41.17
C SER A 327 4.42 -13.71 40.50
N ASN A 328 4.09 -12.42 40.52
CA ASN A 328 4.98 -11.38 39.98
C ASN A 328 6.33 -11.36 40.75
N GLU A 329 6.32 -11.53 42.07
CA GLU A 329 7.53 -11.63 42.89
C GLU A 329 8.41 -12.80 42.44
N GLN A 330 7.82 -13.98 42.25
CA GLN A 330 8.57 -15.16 41.83
C GLN A 330 9.15 -15.00 40.42
N LEU A 331 8.47 -14.26 39.53
CA LEU A 331 9.02 -13.91 38.22
C LEU A 331 10.25 -13.01 38.35
N LEU A 332 10.22 -12.00 39.21
CA LEU A 332 11.36 -11.11 39.45
C LEU A 332 12.53 -11.89 40.09
N ILE A 333 12.26 -12.78 41.05
CA ILE A 333 13.28 -13.66 41.65
C ILE A 333 13.93 -14.55 40.57
N ASN A 334 13.13 -15.16 39.70
CA ASN A 334 13.65 -16.00 38.61
C ASN A 334 14.50 -15.20 37.63
N LEU A 335 14.12 -13.95 37.36
CA LEU A 335 14.86 -13.05 36.48
C LEU A 335 16.18 -12.58 37.12
N ALA A 336 16.16 -12.28 38.42
CA ALA A 336 17.36 -11.91 39.20
C ALA A 336 18.36 -13.07 39.29
N LYS A 337 17.91 -14.30 39.58
CA LYS A 337 18.77 -15.50 39.55
C LYS A 337 19.40 -15.74 38.17
N LEU A 338 18.64 -15.47 37.11
CA LEU A 338 19.15 -15.60 35.74
C LEU A 338 20.20 -14.54 35.43
N LEU A 339 20.03 -13.32 35.95
CA LEU A 339 21.02 -12.24 35.85
C LEU A 339 22.32 -12.62 36.56
N GLU A 340 22.23 -13.06 37.81
CA GLU A 340 23.38 -13.48 38.61
C GLU A 340 24.19 -14.57 37.91
N LYS A 341 23.51 -15.58 37.34
CA LYS A 341 24.17 -16.69 36.65
C LYS A 341 24.84 -16.32 35.32
N ARG A 342 24.29 -15.33 34.59
CA ARG A 342 24.75 -15.01 33.23
C ARG A 342 25.56 -13.72 33.16
N GLY A 343 25.47 -12.85 34.16
CA GLY A 343 26.04 -11.50 34.16
C GLY A 343 25.27 -10.48 33.29
N TRP A 344 24.37 -10.94 32.42
CA TRP A 344 23.54 -10.09 31.56
C TRP A 344 22.24 -10.79 31.14
N LEU A 345 21.21 -10.00 30.81
CA LEU A 345 19.91 -10.50 30.38
C LEU A 345 19.51 -10.00 29.00
N SER A 346 18.96 -10.90 28.18
CA SER A 346 18.31 -10.57 26.92
C SER A 346 17.05 -11.39 26.74
N GLY A 347 16.12 -10.94 25.90
CA GLY A 347 14.92 -11.73 25.58
C GLY A 347 15.23 -13.12 25.00
N SER A 348 16.40 -13.28 24.36
CA SER A 348 16.90 -14.57 23.88
C SER A 348 17.38 -15.45 25.05
N ILE A 349 18.15 -14.87 25.98
CA ILE A 349 18.64 -15.57 27.19
C ILE A 349 17.46 -16.02 28.05
N ILE A 350 16.45 -15.17 28.26
CA ILE A 350 15.23 -15.52 29.01
C ILE A 350 14.51 -16.69 28.35
N ASN A 351 14.33 -16.66 27.02
CA ASN A 351 13.67 -17.75 26.30
C ASN A 351 14.52 -19.03 26.21
N SER A 352 15.84 -18.92 26.36
CA SER A 352 16.79 -20.04 26.37
C SER A 352 17.00 -20.63 27.76
N ALA A 353 16.61 -19.91 28.80
CA ALA A 353 16.82 -20.31 30.18
C ALA A 353 15.96 -21.53 30.52
N PRO A 354 16.50 -22.51 31.27
CA PRO A 354 15.70 -23.58 31.83
C PRO A 354 14.69 -22.98 32.82
N GLY A 355 13.41 -23.01 32.49
CA GLY A 355 12.37 -22.43 33.34
C GLY A 355 11.07 -22.16 32.61
N ARG A 356 10.01 -21.88 33.37
CA ARG A 356 8.64 -21.67 32.86
C ARG A 356 8.37 -20.21 32.42
N SER A 357 9.34 -19.31 32.61
CA SER A 357 9.18 -17.85 32.43
C SER A 357 9.70 -17.40 31.07
N THR A 358 8.80 -17.07 30.13
CA THR A 358 9.17 -16.59 28.79
C THR A 358 9.22 -15.06 28.72
N LYS A 359 9.95 -14.48 27.76
CA LYS A 359 9.99 -13.02 27.57
C LYS A 359 8.58 -12.40 27.43
N SER A 360 7.67 -13.12 26.77
CA SER A 360 6.30 -12.67 26.54
C SER A 360 5.49 -12.59 27.84
N LEU A 361 5.78 -13.46 28.81
CA LEU A 361 5.16 -13.43 30.13
C LEU A 361 5.55 -12.17 30.90
N TYR A 362 6.85 -11.82 30.89
CA TYR A 362 7.32 -10.58 31.53
C TYR A 362 6.70 -9.33 30.87
N ILE A 363 6.63 -9.29 29.53
CA ILE A 363 5.97 -8.20 28.81
C ILE A 363 4.48 -8.10 29.18
N HIS A 364 3.78 -9.22 29.28
CA HIS A 364 2.36 -9.22 29.65
C HIS A 364 2.12 -8.77 31.10
N ARG A 365 2.95 -9.21 32.04
CA ARG A 365 2.78 -8.92 33.48
C ARG A 365 3.26 -7.54 33.89
N PHE A 366 4.34 -7.04 33.26
CA PHE A 366 5.01 -5.78 33.63
C PHE A 366 4.93 -4.72 32.51
N GLY A 367 4.16 -4.97 31.44
CA GLY A 367 3.99 -4.09 30.28
C GLY A 367 5.17 -4.11 29.30
N THR A 368 6.39 -3.96 29.81
CA THR A 368 7.63 -4.03 29.00
C THR A 368 8.70 -4.85 29.70
N LEU A 369 9.65 -5.36 28.91
CA LEU A 369 10.78 -6.11 29.46
C LEU A 369 11.73 -5.20 30.27
N GLN A 370 11.82 -3.91 29.92
CA GLN A 370 12.63 -2.93 30.63
C GLN A 370 12.05 -2.60 32.02
N ALA A 371 10.72 -2.54 32.15
CA ALA A 371 10.08 -2.39 33.45
C ALA A 371 10.44 -3.55 34.38
N ALA A 372 10.42 -4.79 33.87
CA ALA A 372 10.86 -5.97 34.64
C ALA A 372 12.36 -5.91 35.02
N TYR A 373 13.23 -5.41 34.14
CA TYR A 373 14.66 -5.24 34.44
C TYR A 373 14.94 -4.16 35.50
N LYS A 374 14.23 -3.04 35.43
CA LYS A 374 14.35 -1.96 36.41
C LYS A 374 13.98 -2.44 37.83
N LEU A 375 12.97 -3.30 37.94
CA LEU A 375 12.53 -3.88 39.22
C LEU A 375 13.56 -4.83 39.85
N ILE A 376 14.51 -5.37 39.09
CA ILE A 376 15.60 -6.21 39.61
C ILE A 376 16.96 -5.48 39.63
N GLY A 377 16.96 -4.15 39.46
CA GLY A 377 18.19 -3.35 39.45
C GLY A 377 19.12 -3.59 38.25
N PHE A 378 18.63 -4.23 37.18
CA PHE A 378 19.44 -4.47 35.98
C PHE A 378 19.31 -3.30 35.02
N ASP A 379 20.39 -2.53 34.86
CA ASP A 379 20.47 -1.53 33.80
C ASP A 379 20.87 -2.20 32.47
N ALA A 380 19.87 -2.44 31.63
CA ALA A 380 20.04 -3.03 30.31
C ALA A 380 20.51 -2.03 29.24
N SER A 381 20.77 -0.77 29.59
CA SER A 381 21.18 0.32 28.69
C SER A 381 22.44 -0.04 27.88
N LEU A 382 23.42 -0.69 28.50
CA LEU A 382 24.70 -1.06 27.88
C LEU A 382 24.60 -2.18 26.83
N ASN A 383 23.59 -3.06 26.92
CA ASN A 383 23.49 -4.27 26.09
C ASN A 383 22.29 -4.31 25.13
N PHE A 384 21.44 -3.27 25.12
CA PHE A 384 20.43 -3.08 24.09
C PHE A 384 20.87 -2.01 23.08
N ARG A 385 21.72 -2.40 22.11
CA ARG A 385 21.96 -1.60 20.88
C ARG A 385 20.65 -1.13 20.22
N TYR A 386 19.53 -1.82 20.43
CA TYR A 386 18.22 -1.46 19.88
C TYR A 386 17.44 -0.38 20.65
N PHE A 387 17.61 -0.27 21.97
CA PHE A 387 16.99 0.81 22.76
C PHE A 387 17.88 2.04 22.74
N ASP A 388 19.19 1.88 22.88
CA ASP A 388 20.16 2.98 22.74
C ASP A 388 20.00 3.65 21.36
N GLN A 389 19.83 2.90 20.26
CA GLN A 389 19.52 3.48 18.95
C GLN A 389 18.20 4.27 18.90
N ASN A 390 17.11 3.79 19.51
CA ASN A 390 15.85 4.55 19.51
C ASN A 390 15.93 5.77 20.43
N THR A 391 16.65 5.68 21.55
CA THR A 391 16.95 6.79 22.45
C THR A 391 17.80 7.83 21.73
N ARG A 392 18.87 7.42 21.04
CA ARG A 392 19.72 8.28 20.19
C ARG A 392 18.94 8.91 19.03
N LEU A 393 18.09 8.16 18.34
CA LEU A 393 17.21 8.71 17.30
C LEU A 393 16.22 9.73 17.87
N HIS A 394 15.70 9.49 19.07
CA HIS A 394 14.82 10.44 19.74
C HIS A 394 15.58 11.69 20.21
N GLN A 395 16.80 11.53 20.73
CA GLN A 395 17.67 12.64 21.10
C GLN A 395 18.04 13.47 19.87
N ARG A 396 18.50 12.83 18.78
CA ARG A 396 18.80 13.52 17.52
C ARG A 396 17.56 14.20 16.93
N ARG A 397 16.38 13.61 17.09
CA ARG A 397 15.11 14.25 16.71
C ARG A 397 14.90 15.57 17.47
N LEU A 398 15.13 15.58 18.78
CA LEU A 398 14.97 16.78 19.62
C LEU A 398 16.05 17.83 19.29
N GLU A 399 17.28 17.42 19.03
CA GLU A 399 18.35 18.31 18.55
C GLU A 399 17.96 18.98 17.24
N ILE A 400 17.49 18.21 16.24
CA ILE A 400 17.05 18.76 14.95
C ILE A 400 15.83 19.69 15.12
N ILE A 401 14.92 19.40 16.06
CA ILE A 401 13.80 20.30 16.37
C ILE A 401 14.33 21.62 16.96
N GLY A 402 15.32 21.56 17.85
CA GLY A 402 15.98 22.76 18.38
C GLY A 402 16.71 23.56 17.29
N GLU A 403 17.45 22.88 16.41
CA GLU A 403 18.11 23.47 15.23
C GLU A 403 17.07 24.17 14.33
N LEU A 404 15.91 23.55 14.09
CA LEU A 404 14.82 24.12 13.28
C LEU A 404 14.23 25.39 13.91
N VAL A 405 13.89 25.34 15.20
CA VAL A 405 13.30 26.49 15.92
C VAL A 405 14.28 27.66 15.92
N ALA A 406 15.54 27.42 16.29
CA ALA A 406 16.56 28.46 16.31
C ALA A 406 16.83 29.06 14.91
N ALA A 407 16.77 28.24 13.85
CA ALA A 407 16.95 28.71 12.49
C ALA A 407 15.81 29.64 12.03
N ILE A 408 14.55 29.34 12.41
CA ILE A 408 13.40 30.19 12.11
C ILE A 408 13.49 31.52 12.89
N GLU A 409 13.79 31.44 14.20
CA GLU A 409 13.96 32.63 15.05
C GLU A 409 15.07 33.55 14.55
N LYS A 410 16.17 32.99 14.03
CA LYS A 410 17.29 33.76 13.46
C LYS A 410 16.89 34.61 12.26
N ILE A 411 15.90 34.18 11.46
CA ILE A 411 15.39 34.91 10.30
C ILE A 411 14.26 35.88 10.71
N GLY A 412 13.89 35.89 12.00
CA GLY A 412 12.85 36.75 12.55
C GLY A 412 11.45 36.13 12.56
N GLY A 413 11.33 34.83 12.30
CA GLY A 413 10.07 34.09 12.45
C GLY A 413 9.83 33.64 13.91
N GLU A 414 8.59 33.32 14.25
CA GLU A 414 8.22 32.75 15.55
C GLU A 414 8.05 31.23 15.41
N ALA A 415 8.74 30.44 16.23
CA ALA A 415 8.56 28.99 16.24
C ALA A 415 8.56 28.44 17.67
N HIS A 416 7.63 27.54 17.98
CA HIS A 416 7.61 26.87 19.27
C HIS A 416 7.31 25.37 19.14
N TYR A 417 7.99 24.57 19.95
CA TYR A 417 7.77 23.13 20.02
C TYR A 417 6.78 22.76 21.14
N ASP A 418 5.60 22.27 20.76
CA ASP A 418 4.62 21.73 21.70
C ASP A 418 4.99 20.27 22.04
N THR A 419 5.50 20.06 23.25
CA THR A 419 5.91 18.73 23.74
C THR A 419 4.73 17.77 23.93
N LYS A 420 3.51 18.26 24.20
CA LYS A 420 2.31 17.43 24.39
C LYS A 420 1.76 16.96 23.04
N ALA A 421 1.66 17.88 22.07
CA ALA A 421 1.22 17.54 20.71
C ALA A 421 2.32 16.88 19.87
N ALA A 422 3.59 17.05 20.27
CA ALA A 422 4.79 16.67 19.53
C ALA A 422 4.88 17.31 18.14
N LEU A 423 4.49 18.59 18.04
CA LEU A 423 4.45 19.40 16.83
C LEU A 423 5.24 20.70 17.02
N VAL A 424 5.89 21.18 15.97
CA VAL A 424 6.42 22.55 15.91
C VAL A 424 5.35 23.43 15.27
N ARG A 425 4.97 24.53 15.91
CA ARG A 425 4.12 25.56 15.29
C ARG A 425 5.02 26.69 14.81
N VAL A 426 4.82 27.11 13.57
CA VAL A 426 5.59 28.18 12.92
C VAL A 426 4.64 29.33 12.61
N ASN A 427 4.99 30.53 13.09
CA ASN A 427 4.26 31.80 12.95
C ASN A 427 2.77 31.76 13.34
N GLY A 428 2.33 30.73 14.06
CA GLY A 428 0.91 30.44 14.28
C GLY A 428 0.12 30.08 13.02
N GLU A 429 0.78 29.87 11.88
CA GLU A 429 0.16 29.67 10.56
C GLU A 429 0.03 28.20 10.16
N PHE A 430 1.06 27.41 10.42
CA PHE A 430 1.09 26.00 10.07
C PHE A 430 1.88 25.18 11.09
N THR A 431 1.63 23.88 11.06
CA THR A 431 2.19 22.91 11.99
C THR A 431 3.10 21.91 11.27
N VAL A 432 4.24 21.62 11.89
CA VAL A 432 5.28 20.73 11.35
C VAL A 432 5.45 19.52 12.28
N ALA A 433 5.26 18.32 11.74
CA ALA A 433 5.58 17.07 12.42
C ALA A 433 6.94 16.53 11.96
N LEU A 434 7.90 16.45 12.86
CA LEU A 434 9.24 15.91 12.54
C LEU A 434 9.38 14.46 13.02
N TRP A 435 9.79 13.56 12.13
CA TRP A 435 9.99 12.12 12.41
C TRP A 435 11.35 11.64 11.92
N THR A 436 12.00 10.76 12.68
CA THR A 436 13.25 10.12 12.27
C THR A 436 13.01 8.71 11.74
N ALA A 437 13.53 8.41 10.55
CA ALA A 437 13.56 7.08 9.97
C ALA A 437 14.98 6.50 10.01
N ARG A 438 15.11 5.35 10.64
CA ARG A 438 16.37 4.60 10.67
C ARG A 438 16.71 3.98 9.31
N TYR A 439 18.00 3.86 9.05
CA TYR A 439 18.53 3.11 7.93
C TYR A 439 18.23 1.61 8.07
N ARG A 440 17.81 0.98 6.98
CA ARG A 440 17.79 -0.48 6.81
C ARG A 440 18.34 -0.86 5.46
N ALA A 441 19.26 -1.81 5.42
CA ALA A 441 19.67 -2.45 4.17
C ALA A 441 18.72 -3.60 3.82
N THR A 442 18.44 -3.77 2.53
CA THR A 442 17.88 -5.02 1.98
C THR A 442 18.93 -6.13 2.00
N SER A 443 18.54 -7.37 1.69
CA SER A 443 19.49 -8.50 1.51
C SER A 443 20.54 -8.23 0.44
N TYR A 444 20.24 -7.35 -0.52
CA TYR A 444 21.14 -6.90 -1.59
C TYR A 444 21.83 -5.56 -1.27
N GLY A 445 21.82 -5.14 0.00
CA GLY A 445 22.48 -3.92 0.47
C GLY A 445 21.72 -2.61 0.22
N TYR A 446 20.70 -2.54 -0.65
CA TYR A 446 20.01 -1.28 -0.97
C TYR A 446 19.32 -0.65 0.25
N PRO A 447 19.39 0.68 0.41
CA PRO A 447 18.87 1.35 1.58
C PRO A 447 17.35 1.50 1.54
N ARG A 448 16.76 1.44 2.73
CA ARG A 448 15.32 1.47 2.99
C ARG A 448 15.01 2.17 4.31
N TRP A 449 13.95 2.97 4.33
CA TRP A 449 13.53 3.73 5.50
C TRP A 449 12.07 3.43 5.85
N PRO A 450 11.76 2.89 7.05
CA PRO A 450 10.40 2.56 7.44
C PRO A 450 9.59 3.81 7.80
N VAL A 451 8.40 3.94 7.23
CA VAL A 451 7.46 5.04 7.52
C VAL A 451 6.42 4.59 8.54
N ARG A 452 6.37 5.22 9.72
CA ARG A 452 5.44 4.86 10.79
C ARG A 452 4.10 5.58 10.62
N ARG A 453 3.02 4.84 10.29
CA ARG A 453 1.68 5.41 10.06
C ARG A 453 0.74 5.44 11.27
N ARG A 454 1.00 4.66 12.32
CA ARG A 454 -0.04 4.27 13.30
C ARG A 454 -0.36 5.28 14.42
N ARG A 455 0.30 6.45 14.48
CA ARG A 455 0.16 7.44 15.57
C ARG A 455 0.59 8.86 15.14
N GLN A 456 0.30 9.27 13.90
CA GLN A 456 0.71 10.61 13.45
C GLN A 456 -0.28 11.65 13.97
N ALA A 457 0.23 12.67 14.66
CA ALA A 457 -0.51 13.89 14.94
C ALA A 457 -0.94 14.53 13.61
N VAL A 458 -2.11 15.17 13.59
CA VAL A 458 -2.56 15.92 12.42
C VAL A 458 -1.69 17.17 12.33
N SER A 459 -0.90 17.28 11.26
CA SER A 459 -0.07 18.45 10.96
C SER A 459 -0.19 18.82 9.49
N ASP A 460 0.20 20.04 9.14
CA ASP A 460 0.15 20.54 7.76
C ASP A 460 1.35 20.02 6.95
N ILE A 461 2.54 20.07 7.54
CA ILE A 461 3.78 19.57 6.96
C ILE A 461 4.30 18.40 7.80
N THR A 462 4.85 17.39 7.12
CA THR A 462 5.59 16.32 7.76
C THR A 462 7.02 16.26 7.23
N ILE A 463 7.99 16.29 8.14
CA ILE A 463 9.42 16.12 7.87
C ILE A 463 9.83 14.71 8.29
N LEU A 464 10.29 13.90 7.32
CA LEU A 464 10.89 12.60 7.58
C LEU A 464 12.41 12.70 7.41
N VAL A 465 13.14 12.73 8.53
CA VAL A 465 14.60 12.71 8.59
C VAL A 465 15.09 11.29 8.28
N ARG A 466 15.76 11.10 7.14
CA ARG A 466 16.31 9.80 6.76
C ARG A 466 17.75 9.71 7.24
N MET A 467 18.07 8.70 8.05
CA MET A 467 19.42 8.53 8.61
C MET A 467 20.34 7.70 7.71
N LYS A 468 21.65 7.94 7.82
CA LYS A 468 22.73 7.10 7.26
C LYS A 468 22.89 5.78 8.06
N PRO A 469 23.73 4.81 7.63
CA PRO A 469 23.87 3.50 8.29
C PRO A 469 24.23 3.55 9.78
N ASP A 470 24.92 4.61 10.21
CA ASP A 470 25.27 4.87 11.61
C ASP A 470 24.05 5.24 12.48
N ASN A 471 22.92 5.61 11.87
CA ASN A 471 21.71 6.13 12.52
C ASN A 471 21.95 7.36 13.41
N VAL A 472 22.99 8.13 13.10
CA VAL A 472 23.35 9.39 13.78
C VAL A 472 23.44 10.50 12.75
N THR A 473 24.15 10.26 11.65
CA THR A 473 24.28 11.23 10.57
C THR A 473 23.00 11.27 9.74
N VAL A 474 22.48 12.48 9.53
CA VAL A 474 21.36 12.70 8.62
C VAL A 474 21.83 12.46 7.18
N ARG A 475 21.02 11.73 6.41
CA ARG A 475 21.24 11.60 4.97
C ARG A 475 20.62 12.77 4.24
N ASP A 476 19.33 12.99 4.46
CA ASP A 476 18.50 14.03 3.83
C ASP A 476 17.14 14.11 4.56
N PHE A 477 16.33 15.09 4.17
CA PHE A 477 15.00 15.39 4.70
C PHE A 477 13.95 15.23 3.61
N LEU A 478 12.93 14.41 3.86
CA LEU A 478 11.72 14.40 3.04
C LEU A 478 10.69 15.33 3.67
N ILE A 479 10.50 16.51 3.08
CA ILE A 479 9.65 17.58 3.58
C ILE A 479 8.46 17.72 2.62
N ALA A 480 7.29 17.27 3.05
CA ALA A 480 6.09 17.28 2.21
C ALA A 480 4.84 17.68 3.00
N PRO A 481 3.80 18.20 2.34
CA PRO A 481 2.47 18.27 2.93
C PRO A 481 2.06 16.90 3.48
N THR A 482 1.48 16.89 4.68
CA THR A 482 1.13 15.63 5.37
C THR A 482 0.14 14.80 4.55
N ALA A 483 -0.74 15.45 3.77
CA ALA A 483 -1.67 14.79 2.86
C ALA A 483 -0.97 13.91 1.82
N ASP A 484 0.15 14.37 1.25
CA ASP A 484 0.93 13.61 0.28
C ASP A 484 1.66 12.45 0.94
N LEU A 485 2.26 12.70 2.11
CA LEU A 485 3.02 11.68 2.83
C LEU A 485 2.13 10.55 3.40
N ARG A 486 0.84 10.79 3.66
CA ARG A 486 -0.12 9.72 4.04
C ARG A 486 -0.18 8.59 3.01
N ARG A 487 0.10 8.89 1.74
CA ARG A 487 0.09 7.92 0.65
C ARG A 487 1.47 7.26 0.41
N ALA A 488 2.50 7.62 1.18
CA ALA A 488 3.85 7.06 1.06
C ALA A 488 3.91 5.57 1.43
N PRO A 489 4.70 4.73 0.73
CA PRO A 489 4.84 3.31 1.04
C PRO A 489 5.35 3.09 2.47
N ALA A 490 5.03 1.93 3.06
CA ALA A 490 5.49 1.59 4.42
C ALA A 490 7.02 1.52 4.55
N MET A 491 7.72 1.35 3.43
CA MET A 491 9.18 1.33 3.34
C MET A 491 9.61 2.19 2.13
N MET A 492 10.22 3.34 2.42
CA MET A 492 10.75 4.24 1.42
C MET A 492 12.08 3.71 0.87
N ARG A 493 12.29 3.90 -0.42
CA ARG A 493 13.57 3.74 -1.10
C ARG A 493 14.39 5.03 -0.96
N ALA A 494 15.65 5.02 -1.39
CA ALA A 494 16.44 6.26 -1.48
C ALA A 494 15.76 7.28 -2.40
N ASN A 495 15.24 6.79 -3.51
CA ASN A 495 14.48 7.56 -4.49
C ASN A 495 13.21 6.78 -4.80
N ASN A 496 12.07 7.48 -4.79
CA ASN A 496 10.72 6.96 -4.90
C ASN A 496 9.98 7.56 -6.11
N GLY A 497 10.73 8.20 -7.02
CA GLY A 497 10.26 8.84 -8.24
C GLY A 497 9.52 10.15 -7.98
N MET A 498 8.90 10.65 -9.04
CA MET A 498 8.10 11.88 -9.18
C MET A 498 7.09 12.14 -8.05
N ARG A 499 6.73 11.10 -7.30
CA ARG A 499 5.77 11.23 -6.20
C ARG A 499 6.36 11.82 -4.93
N PHE A 500 7.62 11.50 -4.62
CA PHE A 500 8.25 11.91 -3.35
C PHE A 500 9.64 12.52 -3.54
N ASP A 501 10.30 12.26 -4.66
CA ASP A 501 11.62 12.82 -4.93
C ASP A 501 11.62 14.36 -5.04
N PRO A 502 10.57 15.03 -5.57
CA PRO A 502 10.45 16.49 -5.49
C PRO A 502 10.48 17.06 -4.08
N PHE A 503 10.18 16.24 -3.07
CA PHE A 503 10.12 16.63 -1.66
C PHE A 503 11.38 16.24 -0.87
N LEU A 504 12.44 15.77 -1.55
CA LEU A 504 13.73 15.48 -0.93
C LEU A 504 14.61 16.72 -0.93
N PHE A 505 15.20 17.01 0.23
CA PHE A 505 16.04 18.17 0.51
C PHE A 505 17.24 17.76 1.37
N GLN A 506 18.36 18.42 1.21
CA GLN A 506 19.58 18.18 2.00
C GLN A 506 19.52 18.89 3.35
N SER A 507 18.74 19.97 3.45
CA SER A 507 18.60 20.76 4.67
C SER A 507 17.13 21.03 5.02
N LEU A 508 16.93 21.78 6.10
CA LEU A 508 15.63 22.28 6.54
C LEU A 508 15.26 23.64 5.91
N SER A 509 16.12 24.21 5.05
CA SER A 509 15.91 25.50 4.36
C SER A 509 14.50 25.67 3.79
N PRO A 510 13.88 24.69 3.10
CA PRO A 510 12.55 24.87 2.54
C PRO A 510 11.45 25.22 3.56
N VAL A 511 11.66 24.97 4.85
CA VAL A 511 10.74 25.33 5.94
C VAL A 511 11.21 26.58 6.69
N VAL A 512 12.51 26.89 6.63
CA VAL A 512 13.15 27.98 7.38
C VAL A 512 13.11 29.30 6.61
N ASP A 513 13.60 29.30 5.38
CA ASP A 513 13.75 30.49 4.54
C ASP A 513 13.04 30.37 3.20
N GLY A 514 12.25 29.31 3.04
CA GLY A 514 11.55 28.98 1.81
C GLY A 514 12.50 29.07 0.62
N LYS A 515 13.67 28.46 0.70
CA LYS A 515 14.54 28.29 -0.47
C LYS A 515 14.75 26.82 -0.77
N ALA A 516 14.85 26.52 -2.06
CA ALA A 516 15.50 25.29 -2.48
C ALA A 516 16.92 25.30 -1.89
N ASP A 517 17.44 24.16 -1.48
CA ASP A 517 18.88 24.06 -1.32
C ASP A 517 19.54 24.53 -2.64
N ALA A 518 20.37 25.58 -2.59
CA ALA A 518 21.13 26.05 -3.75
C ALA A 518 21.94 24.90 -4.40
N ASP A 519 22.22 23.87 -3.60
CA ASP A 519 22.91 22.63 -3.93
C ASP A 519 21.96 21.41 -3.93
N ARG A 520 20.96 21.38 -4.81
CA ARG A 520 20.30 20.09 -5.16
C ARG A 520 21.19 19.13 -5.96
N ALA A 521 22.37 19.56 -6.35
CA ALA A 521 23.53 18.75 -6.67
C ALA A 521 24.74 19.68 -6.77
N LYS A 522 25.68 19.52 -5.83
CA LYS A 522 27.12 19.76 -6.02
C LYS A 522 27.88 19.24 -4.80
N PRO A 523 28.49 18.05 -4.88
CA PRO A 523 29.83 17.88 -4.34
C PRO A 523 30.81 18.48 -5.36
N SER A 524 30.73 19.78 -5.63
CA SER A 524 31.84 20.46 -6.31
C SER A 524 32.83 20.91 -5.25
N ASP A 525 33.69 19.97 -4.89
CA ASP A 525 35.13 20.18 -4.95
C ASP A 525 35.79 18.80 -5.06
N MET A 526 36.92 18.75 -5.77
CA MET A 526 37.89 17.64 -5.82
C MET A 526 37.84 16.68 -7.03
N THR A 527 38.49 17.15 -8.10
CA THR A 527 39.11 16.38 -9.17
C THR A 527 39.98 15.21 -8.64
N GLN A 528 40.02 14.11 -9.41
CA GLN A 528 40.71 12.82 -9.17
C GLN A 528 40.30 11.98 -7.93
N THR A 529 40.08 12.58 -6.76
CA THR A 529 39.77 11.85 -5.51
C THR A 529 38.36 11.24 -5.53
N ALA A 530 37.39 11.93 -6.16
CA ALA A 530 36.02 11.44 -6.32
C ALA A 530 35.93 10.22 -7.26
N VAL A 531 36.73 10.19 -8.34
CA VAL A 531 36.80 9.04 -9.25
C VAL A 531 37.32 7.79 -8.53
N GLN A 532 38.38 7.94 -7.73
CA GLN A 532 38.88 6.85 -6.88
C GLN A 532 37.87 6.47 -5.80
N ARG A 533 37.20 7.42 -5.16
CA ARG A 533 36.13 7.14 -4.19
C ARG A 533 35.00 6.35 -4.84
N ILE A 534 34.47 6.76 -5.99
CA ILE A 534 33.39 6.06 -6.69
C ILE A 534 33.84 4.64 -7.09
N LEU A 535 35.05 4.45 -7.60
CA LEU A 535 35.56 3.11 -7.90
C LEU A 535 35.74 2.22 -6.66
N GLN A 536 35.96 2.81 -5.49
CA GLN A 536 36.13 2.08 -4.22
C GLN A 536 34.82 1.87 -3.45
N THR A 537 33.86 2.80 -3.54
CA THR A 537 32.64 2.83 -2.72
C THR A 537 31.37 2.50 -3.50
N SER A 538 31.34 2.78 -4.81
CA SER A 538 30.16 2.51 -5.64
C SER A 538 29.98 1.02 -5.83
N ARG A 539 28.77 0.56 -5.58
CA ARG A 539 28.36 -0.84 -5.80
C ARG A 539 28.38 -1.23 -7.27
N HIS A 540 28.37 -0.25 -8.16
CA HIS A 540 28.42 -0.45 -9.61
C HIS A 540 29.84 -0.39 -10.16
N ALA A 541 30.87 -0.17 -9.32
CA ALA A 541 32.26 -0.01 -9.76
C ALA A 541 32.78 -1.19 -10.60
N ILE A 542 32.47 -2.44 -10.19
CA ILE A 542 32.83 -3.66 -10.93
C ILE A 542 32.26 -3.65 -12.35
N HIS A 543 31.03 -3.16 -12.51
CA HIS A 543 30.36 -3.09 -13.80
C HIS A 543 30.87 -1.94 -14.68
N LEU A 544 31.43 -0.88 -14.10
CA LEU A 544 32.04 0.22 -14.85
C LEU A 544 33.37 -0.22 -15.49
N THR A 545 34.10 -1.15 -14.85
CA THR A 545 35.39 -1.66 -15.33
C THR A 545 35.30 -2.81 -16.32
N GLU A 546 34.16 -3.51 -16.40
CA GLU A 546 33.91 -4.55 -17.39
C GLU A 546 33.66 -3.94 -18.79
N GLY A 547 34.01 -4.65 -19.86
CA GLY A 547 33.76 -4.24 -21.25
C GLY A 547 32.26 -4.10 -21.55
N LEU A 548 31.68 -2.96 -21.19
CA LEU A 548 30.25 -2.67 -21.31
C LEU A 548 29.85 -2.50 -22.78
N GLN A 549 29.46 -3.60 -23.43
CA GLN A 549 28.98 -3.59 -24.81
C GLN A 549 27.46 -3.38 -24.92
N GLU A 550 27.03 -2.84 -26.06
CA GLU A 550 25.63 -2.77 -26.41
C GLU A 550 25.02 -4.18 -26.53
N PRO A 551 23.79 -4.41 -26.03
CA PRO A 551 23.10 -5.66 -26.27
C PRO A 551 22.81 -5.86 -27.77
N GLN A 552 23.21 -7.03 -28.27
CA GLN A 552 23.14 -7.43 -29.68
C GLN A 552 21.72 -7.39 -30.30
N LYS A 553 20.65 -7.45 -29.50
CA LYS A 553 19.27 -7.47 -30.03
C LYS A 553 18.69 -6.06 -30.19
N PRO A 554 18.16 -5.66 -31.36
CA PRO A 554 17.55 -4.34 -31.58
C PRO A 554 16.32 -4.10 -30.69
N LEU A 555 15.92 -2.83 -30.51
CA LEU A 555 14.76 -2.47 -29.70
C LEU A 555 13.52 -2.68 -30.54
N HIS A 556 12.61 -3.54 -30.08
CA HIS A 556 11.40 -3.84 -30.84
C HIS A 556 10.51 -2.58 -30.97
N PRO A 557 10.02 -2.23 -32.18
CA PRO A 557 9.22 -1.01 -32.42
C PRO A 557 8.00 -0.87 -31.50
N TYR A 558 7.27 -1.97 -31.27
CA TYR A 558 6.17 -2.00 -30.29
C TYR A 558 6.59 -1.57 -28.88
N LEU A 559 7.75 -2.03 -28.38
CA LEU A 559 8.24 -1.67 -27.04
C LEU A 559 8.66 -0.21 -26.98
N LEU A 560 9.26 0.32 -28.06
CA LEU A 560 9.57 1.74 -28.20
C LEU A 560 8.29 2.58 -28.09
N ARG A 561 7.31 2.36 -28.98
CA ARG A 561 6.04 3.11 -29.00
C ARG A 561 5.29 3.04 -27.66
N ARG A 562 5.17 1.84 -27.09
CA ARG A 562 4.47 1.62 -25.82
C ARG A 562 5.13 2.34 -24.66
N THR A 563 6.46 2.26 -24.55
CA THR A 563 7.20 2.87 -23.45
C THR A 563 7.26 4.38 -23.58
N TYR A 564 7.49 4.88 -24.80
CA TYR A 564 7.44 6.31 -25.13
C TYR A 564 6.09 6.92 -24.76
N LYS A 565 4.97 6.37 -25.27
CA LYS A 565 3.61 6.88 -24.96
C LYS A 565 3.37 6.94 -23.45
N ARG A 566 3.75 5.87 -22.74
CA ARG A 566 3.60 5.79 -21.28
C ARG A 566 4.46 6.80 -20.52
N HIS A 567 5.67 7.08 -20.99
CA HIS A 567 6.52 8.12 -20.41
C HIS A 567 5.89 9.50 -20.65
N CYS A 568 5.51 9.82 -21.88
CA CYS A 568 4.91 11.11 -22.22
C CYS A 568 3.61 11.37 -21.45
N GLU A 569 2.71 10.37 -21.35
CA GLU A 569 1.48 10.48 -20.57
C GLU A 569 1.73 10.80 -19.09
N ARG A 570 2.76 10.17 -18.49
CA ARG A 570 3.12 10.41 -17.09
C ARG A 570 3.76 11.77 -16.88
N MET A 571 4.67 12.16 -17.77
CA MET A 571 5.32 13.48 -17.74
C MET A 571 4.27 14.59 -17.86
N ARG A 572 3.40 14.53 -18.87
CA ARG A 572 2.31 15.50 -19.06
C ARG A 572 1.40 15.60 -17.87
N ARG A 573 0.97 14.45 -17.31
CA ARG A 573 0.11 14.45 -16.12
C ARG A 573 0.78 15.18 -14.96
N PHE A 574 2.04 14.88 -14.71
CA PHE A 574 2.81 15.51 -13.64
C PHE A 574 2.97 17.01 -13.85
N ILE A 575 3.38 17.43 -15.05
CA ILE A 575 3.51 18.84 -15.41
C ILE A 575 2.19 19.59 -15.16
N ARG A 576 1.05 19.01 -15.56
CA ARG A 576 -0.27 19.59 -15.30
C ARG A 576 -0.57 19.73 -13.80
N GLU A 577 -0.32 18.70 -13.02
CA GLU A 577 -0.51 18.72 -11.56
C GLU A 577 0.38 19.78 -10.87
N THR A 578 1.63 19.88 -11.30
CA THR A 578 2.58 20.88 -10.79
C THR A 578 2.18 22.30 -11.18
N ASN A 579 1.79 22.52 -12.45
CA ASN A 579 1.34 23.82 -12.93
C ASN A 579 0.03 24.26 -12.24
N ALA A 580 -0.87 23.34 -11.92
CA ALA A 580 -2.05 23.64 -11.12
C ALA A 580 -1.67 24.13 -9.71
N THR A 581 -0.65 23.54 -9.08
CA THR A 581 -0.12 24.01 -7.78
C THR A 581 0.42 25.43 -7.88
N ARG A 582 1.20 25.72 -8.92
CA ARG A 582 1.70 27.08 -9.21
C ARG A 582 0.58 28.09 -9.44
N GLN A 583 -0.42 27.75 -10.25
CA GLN A 583 -1.56 28.63 -10.53
C GLN A 583 -2.33 28.98 -9.25
N ARG A 584 -2.50 28.03 -8.32
CA ARG A 584 -3.15 28.30 -7.03
C ARG A 584 -2.42 29.37 -6.24
N ILE A 585 -1.09 29.34 -6.21
CA ILE A 585 -0.26 30.37 -5.56
C ILE A 585 -0.42 31.71 -6.27
N GLU A 586 -0.38 31.73 -7.61
CA GLU A 586 -0.53 32.96 -8.40
C GLU A 586 -1.88 33.66 -8.16
N VAL A 587 -2.97 32.91 -8.01
CA VAL A 587 -4.29 33.49 -7.67
C VAL A 587 -4.26 34.12 -6.26
N ILE A 588 -3.62 33.47 -5.29
CA ILE A 588 -3.48 34.02 -3.92
C ILE A 588 -2.65 35.32 -3.95
N VAL A 589 -1.52 35.29 -4.65
CA VAL A 589 -0.60 36.43 -4.78
C VAL A 589 -1.30 37.61 -5.42
N GLU A 590 -2.05 37.41 -6.50
CA GLU A 590 -2.73 38.50 -7.20
C GLU A 590 -3.84 39.12 -6.34
N ALA A 591 -4.63 38.29 -5.65
CA ALA A 591 -5.65 38.78 -4.73
C ALA A 591 -5.05 39.60 -3.58
N LEU A 592 -3.95 39.12 -2.97
CA LEU A 592 -3.26 39.86 -1.92
C LEU A 592 -2.57 41.12 -2.45
N ARG A 593 -2.01 41.11 -3.65
CA ARG A 593 -1.38 42.28 -4.27
C ARG A 593 -2.38 43.43 -4.44
N GLN A 594 -3.58 43.12 -4.93
CA GLN A 594 -4.65 44.11 -5.07
C GLN A 594 -5.09 44.67 -3.71
N LEU A 595 -5.22 43.83 -2.69
CA LEU A 595 -5.61 44.26 -1.34
C LEU A 595 -4.51 45.09 -0.66
N MET A 596 -3.25 44.70 -0.79
CA MET A 596 -2.11 45.40 -0.21
C MET A 596 -1.89 46.79 -0.82
N ALA A 597 -2.36 47.04 -2.04
CA ALA A 597 -2.35 48.37 -2.63
C ALA A 597 -3.26 49.37 -1.87
N VAL A 598 -4.29 48.88 -1.17
CA VAL A 598 -5.27 49.71 -0.45
C VAL A 598 -4.73 50.12 0.93
N ASP A 599 -4.53 51.43 1.16
CA ASP A 599 -4.03 51.97 2.44
C ASP A 599 -4.89 51.56 3.63
N MET A 600 -6.21 51.58 3.47
CA MET A 600 -7.16 51.21 4.52
C MET A 600 -7.02 49.74 4.92
N PHE A 601 -6.78 48.83 3.97
CA PHE A 601 -6.56 47.42 4.27
C PHE A 601 -5.25 47.20 5.04
N ARG A 602 -4.17 47.90 4.63
CA ARG A 602 -2.90 47.90 5.38
C ARG A 602 -3.06 48.41 6.81
N ALA A 603 -3.89 49.44 7.02
CA ALA A 603 -4.20 49.95 8.35
C ALA A 603 -4.95 48.91 9.21
N VAL A 604 -5.91 48.18 8.63
CA VAL A 604 -6.62 47.08 9.31
C VAL A 604 -5.66 45.96 9.71
N LEU A 605 -4.77 45.52 8.81
CA LEU A 605 -3.77 44.49 9.14
C LEU A 605 -2.83 44.94 10.27
N LYS A 606 -2.42 46.22 10.28
CA LYS A 606 -1.58 46.78 11.33
C LYS A 606 -2.29 46.88 12.67
N ALA A 607 -3.58 47.22 12.68
CA ALA A 607 -4.38 47.31 13.90
C ALA A 607 -4.61 45.94 14.56
N GLU A 608 -4.64 44.87 13.76
CA GLU A 608 -4.88 43.49 14.22
C GLU A 608 -3.60 42.65 14.38
N ASP A 609 -2.41 43.25 14.23
CA ASP A 609 -1.11 42.57 14.30
C ASP A 609 -0.95 41.42 13.26
N LEU A 610 -1.50 41.62 12.07
CA LEU A 610 -1.51 40.65 10.96
C LEU A 610 -0.58 41.04 9.81
N VAL A 611 0.37 41.95 10.05
CA VAL A 611 1.29 42.47 9.03
C VAL A 611 2.37 41.44 8.65
N ASN A 612 2.78 40.61 9.60
CA ASN A 612 3.81 39.60 9.37
C ASN A 612 3.26 38.52 8.44
N MET A 613 3.84 38.36 7.25
CA MET A 613 3.47 37.36 6.25
C MET A 613 4.68 36.52 5.86
N PRO A 614 4.48 35.30 5.29
CA PRO A 614 5.60 34.50 4.78
C PRO A 614 6.45 35.29 3.78
N ALA A 615 7.77 35.24 3.93
CA ALA A 615 8.71 36.09 3.19
C ALA A 615 8.60 35.91 1.67
N GLU A 616 8.36 34.68 1.22
CA GLU A 616 8.24 34.32 -0.20
C GLU A 616 6.94 34.86 -0.80
N LEU A 617 5.87 34.85 0.01
CA LEU A 617 4.59 35.45 -0.38
C LEU A 617 4.71 36.97 -0.49
N ALA A 618 5.43 37.61 0.44
CA ALA A 618 5.73 39.04 0.39
C ALA A 618 6.53 39.42 -0.86
N GLU A 619 7.59 38.67 -1.17
CA GLU A 619 8.46 38.90 -2.33
C GLU A 619 7.68 38.81 -3.65
N ARG A 620 6.80 37.81 -3.79
CA ARG A 620 5.90 37.67 -4.95
C ARG A 620 4.94 38.84 -5.09
N ILE A 621 4.38 39.33 -3.99
CA ILE A 621 3.44 40.47 -4.02
C ILE A 621 4.16 41.73 -4.52
N SER A 622 5.38 41.98 -4.04
CA SER A 622 6.22 43.13 -4.41
C SER A 622 6.75 43.13 -5.86
N GLY A 623 6.38 42.12 -6.67
CA GLY A 623 6.76 42.06 -8.08
C GLY A 623 8.05 41.29 -8.37
N GLY A 624 8.62 40.62 -7.37
CA GLY A 624 9.66 39.62 -7.59
C GLY A 624 9.12 38.46 -8.45
N GLN A 625 9.98 37.89 -9.30
CA GLN A 625 9.73 36.51 -9.72
C GLN A 625 9.78 35.71 -8.41
N GLY A 626 8.69 35.04 -8.03
CA GLY A 626 8.68 34.18 -6.84
C GLY A 626 9.68 33.03 -6.97
N PHE A 627 9.34 31.84 -6.47
CA PHE A 627 10.17 30.67 -6.73
C PHE A 627 10.36 30.39 -8.23
N SER A 628 11.45 30.91 -8.75
CA SER A 628 12.17 30.40 -9.90
C SER A 628 13.30 29.60 -9.27
N ALA A 629 13.37 28.29 -9.56
CA ALA A 629 14.69 27.69 -9.59
C ALA A 629 15.50 28.62 -10.48
N GLU A 630 16.52 29.31 -9.95
CA GLU A 630 17.36 30.17 -10.77
C GLU A 630 17.56 29.46 -12.08
N LYS A 631 17.20 30.12 -13.21
CA LYS A 631 17.56 29.62 -14.52
C LYS A 631 19.08 29.56 -14.49
N LYS A 632 19.63 28.44 -14.05
CA LYS A 632 21.02 28.12 -14.25
C LYS A 632 21.16 28.26 -15.76
N PRO A 633 22.03 29.15 -16.26
CA PRO A 633 22.34 29.15 -17.68
C PRO A 633 22.64 27.69 -18.01
N ASP A 634 22.03 27.16 -19.07
CA ASP A 634 22.21 25.80 -19.56
C ASP A 634 23.70 25.48 -19.39
N GLN A 635 24.06 24.79 -18.30
CA GLN A 635 25.46 24.72 -17.89
C GLN A 635 26.04 23.75 -18.89
N THR A 636 26.61 24.33 -19.95
CA THR A 636 27.68 23.73 -20.73
C THR A 636 28.63 23.16 -19.69
N VAL A 637 28.49 21.86 -19.44
CA VAL A 637 29.45 21.09 -18.67
C VAL A 637 30.80 21.43 -19.28
N MET A 638 31.67 22.05 -18.49
CA MET A 638 32.98 22.49 -18.95
C MET A 638 33.72 21.29 -19.56
N PRO A 639 34.45 21.47 -20.67
CA PRO A 639 35.22 20.41 -21.31
C PRO A 639 36.42 20.06 -20.42
N GLY A 640 36.21 19.20 -19.41
CA GLY A 640 37.26 18.82 -18.46
C GLY A 640 36.91 17.76 -17.42
N GLU A 641 35.69 17.22 -17.37
CA GLU A 641 35.34 16.19 -16.39
C GLU A 641 35.99 14.83 -16.73
N THR A 642 36.73 14.28 -15.78
CA THR A 642 37.36 12.95 -15.91
C THR A 642 36.27 11.87 -15.86
N LEU A 643 35.95 11.27 -17.01
CA LEU A 643 34.94 10.20 -17.10
C LEU A 643 35.46 8.91 -16.45
N VAL A 644 34.60 8.22 -15.71
CA VAL A 644 34.89 6.90 -15.15
C VAL A 644 34.46 5.85 -16.17
N ALA A 645 35.43 5.32 -16.91
CA ALA A 645 35.19 4.35 -17.99
C ALA A 645 34.15 4.84 -19.04
N GLY A 646 34.12 6.14 -19.34
CA GLY A 646 33.17 6.75 -20.29
C GLY A 646 31.80 7.12 -19.71
N ILE A 647 31.63 7.03 -18.38
CA ILE A 647 30.43 7.48 -17.67
C ILE A 647 30.74 8.70 -16.78
N CYS A 648 29.83 9.68 -16.79
CA CYS A 648 29.87 10.84 -15.91
C CYS A 648 29.66 10.40 -14.43
N PRO A 649 30.52 10.84 -13.49
CA PRO A 649 30.40 10.55 -12.05
C PRO A 649 29.00 10.82 -11.48
N ASP A 650 28.41 11.96 -11.82
CA ASP A 650 27.08 12.38 -11.34
C ASP A 650 25.98 11.39 -11.75
N ALA A 651 26.08 10.81 -12.95
CA ALA A 651 25.16 9.80 -13.42
C ALA A 651 25.29 8.48 -12.64
N VAL A 652 26.51 8.15 -12.17
CA VAL A 652 26.74 6.98 -11.32
C VAL A 652 26.15 7.21 -9.92
N GLU A 653 26.36 8.40 -9.35
CA GLU A 653 25.85 8.76 -8.03
C GLU A 653 24.31 8.75 -7.98
N LEU A 654 23.65 9.34 -8.98
CA LEU A 654 22.19 9.30 -9.12
C LEU A 654 21.62 7.87 -9.19
N LEU A 655 22.43 6.91 -9.62
CA LEU A 655 22.06 5.50 -9.82
C LEU A 655 22.59 4.57 -8.72
N GLU A 656 23.37 5.06 -7.77
CA GLU A 656 24.06 4.25 -6.75
C GLU A 656 23.09 3.45 -5.88
N ASP A 657 21.95 4.06 -5.54
CA ASP A 657 20.93 3.45 -4.70
C ASP A 657 19.95 2.53 -5.44
N PHE A 658 20.17 2.32 -6.74
CA PHE A 658 19.35 1.46 -7.59
C PHE A 658 20.06 0.17 -8.01
N GLY A 659 19.28 -0.90 -8.15
CA GLY A 659 19.73 -2.10 -8.83
C GLY A 659 19.78 -1.89 -10.33
N VAL A 660 20.89 -1.37 -10.83
CA VAL A 660 21.10 -1.07 -12.25
C VAL A 660 21.70 -2.27 -12.95
N HIS A 661 21.04 -2.73 -14.01
CA HIS A 661 21.60 -3.77 -14.86
C HIS A 661 22.85 -3.22 -15.58
N PRO A 662 24.00 -3.91 -15.61
CA PRO A 662 25.26 -3.38 -16.17
C PRO A 662 25.14 -2.76 -17.57
N LYS A 663 24.39 -3.43 -18.46
CA LYS A 663 24.04 -2.94 -19.81
C LYS A 663 23.41 -1.54 -19.86
N ILE A 664 22.83 -1.02 -18.78
CA ILE A 664 22.33 0.37 -18.74
C ILE A 664 23.49 1.36 -18.82
N PHE A 665 24.61 1.10 -18.13
CA PHE A 665 25.80 1.93 -18.26
C PHE A 665 26.34 1.88 -19.69
N GLY A 666 26.37 0.71 -20.34
CA GLY A 666 26.72 0.62 -21.77
C GLY A 666 25.82 1.44 -22.70
N LEU A 667 24.54 1.63 -22.36
CA LEU A 667 23.63 2.52 -23.10
C LEU A 667 23.89 3.99 -22.81
N LEU A 668 24.15 4.36 -21.54
CA LEU A 668 24.44 5.73 -21.14
C LEU A 668 25.70 6.26 -21.83
N LYS A 669 26.74 5.45 -22.04
CA LYS A 669 27.96 5.84 -22.78
C LYS A 669 27.69 6.42 -24.17
N LYS A 670 26.52 6.14 -24.75
CA LYS A 670 26.13 6.66 -26.08
C LYS A 670 25.70 8.13 -26.06
N GLY A 671 25.39 8.69 -24.89
CA GLY A 671 25.09 10.10 -24.73
C GLY A 671 26.31 10.91 -24.30
N THR A 672 26.29 12.21 -24.58
CA THR A 672 27.23 13.17 -23.98
C THR A 672 27.13 13.15 -22.45
N PRO A 673 28.15 13.62 -21.70
CA PRO A 673 28.12 13.62 -20.23
C PRO A 673 26.87 14.27 -19.63
N SER A 674 26.48 15.44 -20.14
CA SER A 674 25.24 16.13 -19.74
C SER A 674 23.99 15.28 -20.01
N ARG A 675 23.95 14.57 -21.14
CA ARG A 675 22.84 13.68 -21.49
C ARG A 675 22.80 12.42 -20.60
N GLN A 676 23.95 11.92 -20.16
CA GLN A 676 24.00 10.78 -19.23
C GLN A 676 23.33 11.11 -17.90
N VAL A 677 23.63 12.30 -17.36
CA VAL A 677 23.01 12.83 -16.14
C VAL A 677 21.52 13.05 -16.35
N GLU A 678 21.13 13.70 -17.46
CA GLU A 678 19.72 13.94 -17.80
C GLU A 678 18.93 12.63 -17.91
N ALA A 679 19.49 11.62 -18.59
CA ALA A 679 18.87 10.30 -18.73
C ALA A 679 18.75 9.58 -17.38
N ALA A 680 19.74 9.68 -16.50
CA ALA A 680 19.69 9.15 -15.15
C ALA A 680 18.58 9.85 -14.33
N LYS A 681 18.55 11.19 -14.31
CA LYS A 681 17.50 11.99 -13.66
C LYS A 681 16.10 11.58 -14.13
N LEU A 682 15.89 11.46 -15.45
CA LEU A 682 14.60 11.03 -16.03
C LEU A 682 14.20 9.62 -15.57
N MET A 683 15.12 8.66 -15.61
CA MET A 683 14.82 7.29 -15.19
C MET A 683 14.47 7.20 -13.69
N VAL A 684 15.18 7.96 -12.87
CA VAL A 684 14.95 8.05 -11.42
C VAL A 684 13.59 8.71 -11.15
N ALA A 685 13.33 9.88 -11.73
CA ALA A 685 12.08 10.61 -11.56
C ALA A 685 10.86 9.81 -12.07
N LEU A 686 10.99 9.02 -13.13
CA LEU A 686 9.89 8.16 -13.59
C LEU A 686 9.65 6.92 -12.69
N ASP A 687 10.53 6.62 -11.71
CA ASP A 687 10.67 5.34 -11.01
C ASP A 687 10.78 4.16 -12.00
N ARG A 688 11.62 4.34 -13.02
CA ARG A 688 11.81 3.41 -14.14
C ARG A 688 13.28 3.27 -14.52
N VAL A 689 14.13 2.97 -13.54
CA VAL A 689 15.51 2.53 -13.78
C VAL A 689 15.50 1.09 -14.30
N THR A 690 15.07 0.94 -15.56
CA THR A 690 14.94 -0.34 -16.25
C THR A 690 15.67 -0.30 -17.57
N PHE A 691 16.12 -1.46 -18.00
CA PHE A 691 16.86 -1.59 -19.24
C PHE A 691 16.05 -1.08 -20.46
N ILE A 692 14.74 -1.34 -20.51
CA ILE A 692 13.88 -0.87 -21.62
C ILE A 692 13.75 0.66 -21.62
N SER A 693 13.54 1.27 -20.45
CA SER A 693 13.44 2.73 -20.33
C SER A 693 14.73 3.43 -20.76
N ALA A 694 15.90 2.91 -20.35
CA ALA A 694 17.19 3.41 -20.80
C ALA A 694 17.33 3.35 -22.33
N ARG A 695 16.94 2.23 -22.95
CA ARG A 695 16.99 2.09 -24.42
C ARG A 695 16.13 3.12 -25.15
N VAL A 696 14.94 3.41 -24.63
CA VAL A 696 13.99 4.35 -25.24
C VAL A 696 14.50 5.78 -25.08
N ILE A 697 15.00 6.16 -23.90
CA ILE A 697 15.58 7.47 -23.64
C ILE A 697 16.79 7.73 -24.56
N ILE A 698 17.68 6.74 -24.72
CA ILE A 698 18.84 6.84 -25.60
C ILE A 698 18.44 6.81 -27.09
N ALA A 699 17.43 6.02 -27.47
CA ALA A 699 16.93 6.01 -28.85
C ALA A 699 16.32 7.36 -29.26
N LEU A 700 15.63 8.05 -28.34
CA LEU A 700 15.02 9.36 -28.56
C LEU A 700 15.94 10.51 -28.11
N THR A 701 17.25 10.28 -28.07
CA THR A 701 18.23 11.33 -27.76
C THR A 701 18.59 12.07 -29.04
N PRO A 702 18.57 13.41 -29.04
CA PRO A 702 18.99 14.18 -30.20
C PRO A 702 20.41 13.90 -30.65
N GLN A 703 20.65 13.95 -31.96
CA GLN A 703 21.97 13.66 -32.55
C GLN A 703 23.09 14.52 -31.94
N SER A 704 22.78 15.78 -31.61
CA SER A 704 23.69 16.73 -30.94
C SER A 704 24.07 16.34 -29.52
N LYS A 705 23.33 15.43 -28.88
CA LYS A 705 23.54 14.93 -27.52
C LYS A 705 24.05 13.48 -27.50
N LEU A 706 24.41 12.91 -28.64
CA LEU A 706 25.09 11.61 -28.74
C LEU A 706 26.61 11.77 -28.61
N ALA A 707 27.28 10.78 -28.04
CA ALA A 707 28.74 10.77 -27.88
C ALA A 707 29.47 10.66 -29.23
N ASP A 708 28.85 10.01 -30.22
CA ASP A 708 29.34 9.94 -31.60
C ASP A 708 28.21 10.36 -32.56
N PRO A 709 28.18 11.64 -32.98
CA PRO A 709 27.18 12.16 -33.90
C PRO A 709 27.29 11.62 -35.33
N SER A 710 28.36 10.90 -35.69
CA SER A 710 28.54 10.32 -37.02
C SER A 710 27.73 9.03 -37.23
N ILE A 711 27.27 8.41 -36.13
CA ILE A 711 26.49 7.17 -36.19
C ILE A 711 25.09 7.46 -36.76
N PRO A 712 24.67 6.77 -37.85
CA PRO A 712 23.37 7.02 -38.46
C PRO A 712 22.21 6.67 -37.52
N ARG A 713 21.11 7.44 -37.65
CA ARG A 713 19.88 7.26 -36.87
C ARG A 713 19.37 5.82 -37.01
N LYS A 714 18.99 5.21 -35.88
CA LYS A 714 18.42 3.86 -35.90
C LYS A 714 17.05 3.87 -36.55
N GLN A 715 16.89 3.09 -37.60
CA GLN A 715 15.59 2.88 -38.24
C GLN A 715 14.78 1.83 -37.48
N PHE A 716 13.49 2.08 -37.32
CA PHE A 716 12.56 1.18 -36.66
C PHE A 716 11.48 0.75 -37.65
N PHE A 717 11.40 -0.55 -37.93
CA PHE A 717 10.40 -1.10 -38.85
C PHE A 717 8.97 -0.66 -38.45
N GLY A 718 8.24 -0.07 -39.40
CA GLY A 718 6.89 0.46 -39.19
C GLY A 718 6.83 1.85 -38.53
N ILE A 719 7.96 2.56 -38.42
CA ILE A 719 8.04 3.98 -38.03
C ILE A 719 8.83 4.71 -39.11
N ASP A 720 8.17 5.63 -39.80
CA ASP A 720 8.76 6.57 -40.75
C ASP A 720 9.70 7.57 -40.07
N ALA A 721 10.63 8.13 -40.84
CA ALA A 721 11.65 9.04 -40.33
C ALA A 721 11.04 10.31 -39.72
N ASP A 722 10.02 10.88 -40.38
CA ASP A 722 9.33 12.10 -39.94
C ASP A 722 8.60 11.89 -38.61
N THR A 723 7.86 10.78 -38.47
CA THR A 723 7.22 10.42 -37.19
C THR A 723 8.24 10.20 -36.08
N PHE A 724 9.37 9.56 -36.38
CA PHE A 724 10.41 9.34 -35.37
C PHE A 724 11.07 10.66 -34.92
N GLU A 725 11.34 11.57 -35.86
CA GLU A 725 11.85 12.91 -35.57
C GLU A 725 10.87 13.73 -34.74
N GLY A 726 9.57 13.68 -35.07
CA GLY A 726 8.52 14.27 -34.25
C GLY A 726 8.49 13.71 -32.82
N MET A 727 8.66 12.39 -32.66
CA MET A 727 8.75 11.76 -31.34
C MET A 727 9.97 12.24 -30.54
N GLU A 728 11.12 12.44 -31.19
CA GLU A 728 12.35 12.93 -30.59
C GLU A 728 12.19 14.37 -30.08
N ILE A 729 11.68 15.28 -30.92
CA ILE A 729 11.44 16.69 -30.57
C ILE A 729 10.45 16.79 -29.40
N GLU A 730 9.32 16.07 -29.47
CA GLU A 730 8.34 16.04 -28.40
C GLU A 730 8.95 15.51 -27.10
N PHE A 731 9.69 14.39 -27.16
CA PHE A 731 10.28 13.78 -25.98
C PHE A 731 11.31 14.68 -25.32
N ALA A 732 12.13 15.37 -26.11
CA ALA A 732 13.16 16.28 -25.61
C ALA A 732 12.54 17.50 -24.91
N ALA A 733 11.54 18.14 -25.52
CA ALA A 733 10.83 19.26 -24.92
C ALA A 733 10.13 18.85 -23.61
N LEU A 734 9.39 17.74 -23.65
CA LEU A 734 8.65 17.24 -22.51
C LEU A 734 9.55 16.75 -21.36
N SER A 735 10.70 16.17 -21.68
CA SER A 735 11.69 15.74 -20.67
C SER A 735 12.25 16.92 -19.90
N ARG A 736 12.54 18.04 -20.58
CA ARG A 736 13.02 19.28 -19.95
C ARG A 736 11.96 19.86 -19.02
N GLU A 737 10.76 20.11 -19.55
CA GLU A 737 9.65 20.66 -18.77
C GLU A 737 9.30 19.78 -17.56
N PHE A 738 9.37 18.45 -17.72
CA PHE A 738 9.14 17.51 -16.64
C PHE A 738 10.19 17.58 -15.54
N LEU A 739 11.48 17.67 -15.89
CA LEU A 739 12.56 17.80 -14.90
C LEU A 739 12.46 19.14 -14.17
N ASP A 740 12.18 20.23 -14.87
CA ASP A 740 11.96 21.56 -14.28
C ASP A 740 10.78 21.53 -13.30
N ALA A 741 9.64 20.95 -13.71
CA ALA A 741 8.48 20.76 -12.84
C ALA A 741 8.80 19.87 -11.62
N ASN A 742 9.64 18.84 -11.79
CA ASN A 742 10.02 17.93 -10.72
C ASN A 742 10.94 18.61 -9.69
N GLU A 743 11.79 19.55 -10.13
CA GLU A 743 12.63 20.35 -9.24
C GLU A 743 11.79 21.39 -8.47
N CYS A 744 10.74 21.96 -9.07
CA CYS A 744 9.93 23.00 -8.43
C CYS A 744 8.77 22.51 -7.54
N LEU A 745 8.20 21.33 -7.80
CA LEU A 745 6.95 20.89 -7.16
C LEU A 745 7.00 20.92 -5.62
N GLY A 746 8.05 20.37 -5.02
CA GLY A 746 8.12 20.26 -3.55
C GLY A 746 8.09 21.62 -2.88
N ILE A 747 8.76 22.58 -3.48
CA ILE A 747 8.85 23.96 -3.03
C ILE A 747 7.52 24.68 -3.14
N TRP A 748 6.91 24.67 -4.33
CA TRP A 748 5.61 25.31 -4.54
C TRP A 748 4.53 24.70 -3.65
N SER A 749 4.62 23.40 -3.35
CA SER A 749 3.70 22.75 -2.42
C SER A 749 3.84 23.26 -0.99
N LEU A 750 5.07 23.52 -0.51
CA LEU A 750 5.32 24.07 0.82
C LEU A 750 4.92 25.54 0.91
N GLU A 751 5.22 26.32 -0.13
CA GLU A 751 4.78 27.72 -0.26
C GLU A 751 3.25 27.83 -0.22
N LEU A 752 2.54 26.93 -0.93
CA LEU A 752 1.08 26.91 -0.90
C LEU A 752 0.53 26.60 0.50
N VAL A 753 1.20 25.74 1.27
CA VAL A 753 0.82 25.47 2.67
C VAL A 753 1.01 26.71 3.53
N ALA A 754 2.15 27.40 3.42
CA ALA A 754 2.41 28.63 4.16
C ALA A 754 1.42 29.75 3.79
N ALA A 755 1.19 29.97 2.50
CA ALA A 755 0.23 30.95 2.00
C ALA A 755 -1.21 30.66 2.49
N ARG A 756 -1.60 29.38 2.51
CA ARG A 756 -2.91 28.97 3.04
C ARG A 756 -3.00 29.17 4.55
N GLY A 757 -1.94 28.90 5.30
CA GLY A 757 -1.85 29.18 6.74
C GLY A 757 -2.03 30.68 7.04
N TYR A 758 -1.38 31.55 6.26
CA TYR A 758 -1.57 33.00 6.35
C TYR A 758 -3.02 33.41 6.04
N LEU A 759 -3.61 32.90 4.95
CA LEU A 759 -5.00 33.17 4.60
C LEU A 759 -5.97 32.69 5.68
N HIS A 760 -5.73 31.54 6.29
CA HIS A 760 -6.55 31.04 7.39
C HIS A 760 -6.50 32.00 8.58
N ARG A 761 -5.31 32.48 8.94
CA ARG A 761 -5.14 33.48 10.00
C ARG A 761 -5.85 34.80 9.70
N LEU A 762 -5.86 35.24 8.44
CA LEU A 762 -6.64 36.42 8.01
C LEU A 762 -8.15 36.19 8.10
N MET A 763 -8.63 35.03 7.64
CA MET A 763 -10.05 34.69 7.58
C MET A 763 -10.65 34.30 8.95
N ASP A 764 -9.82 33.92 9.92
CA ASP A 764 -10.24 33.74 11.31
C ASP A 764 -10.45 35.08 12.04
N ASN A 765 -9.87 36.18 11.55
CA ASN A 765 -10.06 37.50 12.16
C ASN A 765 -11.38 38.15 11.69
N LEU A 766 -12.29 38.33 12.65
CA LEU A 766 -13.65 38.83 12.40
C LEU A 766 -13.70 40.25 11.83
N LYS A 767 -12.71 41.11 12.13
CA LYS A 767 -12.63 42.48 11.58
C LYS A 767 -12.13 42.48 10.14
N VAL A 768 -11.13 41.65 9.83
CA VAL A 768 -10.64 41.46 8.46
C VAL A 768 -11.75 40.90 7.57
N VAL A 769 -12.47 39.88 8.04
CA VAL A 769 -13.62 39.30 7.31
C VAL A 769 -14.70 40.34 7.03
N ARG A 770 -15.10 41.13 8.03
CA ARG A 770 -16.11 42.21 7.84
C ARG A 770 -15.65 43.25 6.84
N TYR A 771 -14.38 43.66 6.89
CA TYR A 771 -13.81 44.62 5.95
C TYR A 771 -13.79 44.06 4.52
N LEU A 772 -13.34 42.81 4.33
CA LEU A 772 -13.29 42.16 3.03
C LEU A 772 -14.70 41.95 2.45
N ALA A 773 -15.66 41.48 3.25
CA ALA A 773 -17.03 41.28 2.80
C ALA A 773 -17.73 42.59 2.40
N GLY A 774 -17.43 43.69 3.09
CA GLY A 774 -18.03 45.00 2.80
C GLY A 774 -17.39 45.76 1.64
N ASN A 775 -16.05 45.73 1.51
CA ASN A 775 -15.32 46.57 0.57
C ASN A 775 -14.71 45.82 -0.63
N HIS A 776 -14.49 44.50 -0.49
CA HIS A 776 -13.77 43.66 -1.46
C HIS A 776 -14.43 42.27 -1.63
N PRO A 777 -15.72 42.20 -2.02
CA PRO A 777 -16.49 40.96 -2.02
C PRO A 777 -15.93 39.88 -2.97
N SER A 778 -15.30 40.25 -4.09
CA SER A 778 -14.69 39.29 -5.02
C SER A 778 -13.43 38.63 -4.44
N GLN A 779 -12.57 39.39 -3.75
CA GLN A 779 -11.41 38.85 -3.04
C GLN A 779 -11.85 38.00 -1.83
N PHE A 780 -12.89 38.43 -1.11
CA PHE A 780 -13.50 37.65 -0.04
C PHE A 780 -14.00 36.27 -0.54
N GLU A 781 -14.74 36.24 -1.66
CA GLU A 781 -15.21 35.00 -2.25
C GLU A 781 -14.06 34.10 -2.70
N THR A 782 -13.00 34.68 -3.28
CA THR A 782 -11.79 33.95 -3.68
C THR A 782 -11.12 33.27 -2.48
N PHE A 783 -10.90 34.01 -1.39
CA PHE A 783 -10.32 33.46 -0.16
C PHE A 783 -11.24 32.41 0.48
N HIS A 784 -12.55 32.64 0.49
CA HIS A 784 -13.52 31.67 1.03
C HIS A 784 -13.55 30.36 0.22
N ARG A 785 -13.47 30.42 -1.12
CA ARG A 785 -13.37 29.22 -1.97
C ARG A 785 -12.07 28.44 -1.71
N MET A 786 -10.97 29.14 -1.44
CA MET A 786 -9.67 28.52 -1.10
C MET A 786 -9.61 27.99 0.34
N TRP A 787 -10.47 28.52 1.21
CA TRP A 787 -10.64 28.07 2.60
C TRP A 787 -11.45 26.77 2.69
N SER A 788 -12.38 26.52 1.76
CA SER A 788 -13.21 25.31 1.75
C SER A 788 -12.39 24.01 1.54
N PRO A 789 -12.63 22.94 2.32
CA PRO A 789 -11.93 21.65 2.20
C PRO A 789 -12.10 20.97 0.83
N ASP A 790 -13.10 21.34 0.03
CA ASP A 790 -13.33 20.80 -1.33
C ASP A 790 -12.23 21.19 -2.34
N PHE A 791 -11.38 22.16 -2.01
CA PHE A 791 -10.26 22.60 -2.85
C PHE A 791 -9.10 21.56 -2.90
N GLU A 792 -9.09 20.58 -1.98
CA GLU A 792 -8.06 19.53 -1.87
C GLU A 792 -8.24 18.36 -2.84
N GLY A 793 -9.35 18.32 -3.58
CA GLY A 793 -9.55 17.31 -4.62
C GLY A 793 -8.49 17.42 -5.73
N PRO A 794 -7.97 16.29 -6.25
CA PRO A 794 -7.35 16.33 -7.58
C PRO A 794 -8.40 16.91 -8.53
N ALA A 795 -8.00 17.84 -9.40
CA ALA A 795 -8.87 18.32 -10.47
C ALA A 795 -9.51 17.09 -11.13
N GLY A 796 -10.83 16.98 -11.02
CA GLY A 796 -11.57 15.82 -11.51
C GLY A 796 -11.32 15.62 -13.00
N GLY A 797 -11.05 14.36 -13.39
CA GLY A 797 -10.79 13.93 -14.77
C GLY A 797 -9.91 12.69 -14.84
#